data_AF-A0A538QJ21-F1
#
_entry.id   AF-A0A538QJ21-F1
#
_cell.length_a   1.000
_cell.length_b   1.000
_cell.length_c   1.000
_cell.angle_alpha   90.00
_cell.angle_beta   90.00
_cell.angle_gamma   90.00
#
_symmetry.space_group_name_H-M   'P 1'
#
loop_
_entity.id
_entity.type
_entity.pdbx_description
1 polymer ?
#
loop_
_entity_poly.entity_id
_entity_poly.type
_entity_poly.pdbx_seq_one_letter_code
_entity_poly.pdbx_strand_id
1 'polypeptide(L)'
;MAQVKLGQQMLRRLGDLLVVEGLITDGQLRQALTEQKGKTDKLGTILVSLGFITEEQLIGFLSRQYGIPSITLGNLDIDAETLRLVPAHIAKKYEVLPVKRIGGTLTLAMADPTNVFALDDVAFMTNLQILPVVAPQAAIRRALDKNYDATQTASMSEMMSEITGEPSSVEILGEDQAGQVDVFELKESADEAPVVKLVNMVLVDAIRKGASDLHWEPYEKTFRIRFRIDGVLHEMLSPPKRLEPAIISRLKIMSNLDISERRLPQDGRIKLRYGSREIDFRVSVLPTIFGEKAVLRILDKESLQLDLTKLGFDPWSYEKFNAAIHQPYGMVLITGPTGSGKTTTLYSAISTINSPEHNIMTAEDPVEYNLKGVNQVQIAESIGRTFAGVLRSFLRQDPDVILVGETRDLETAQISIRAALTGHLVFTTLHTNDCPSTVARLVDMGVQPFLLSSALLLILAQRLGRRICRDCREPFEGHEDDLVPYGHVPDGRGKVTFYKGKGCQTCDFTGMKGRVAIYEVMAVTEELRNVILKNGTTSEIRELAQSQGMKTLRQGGLVKVLEGTTTIEEVNGEIEADNRPAAVAALRAKGVVATAVEEKKGKAAAAAAAAAKLGGSVKAKELAIYTRQFSTMVDAGLPIAQCLQILSEQSESKVLRDVTARIAADVQGGATLAESFAKYPKTFDNLFVNMLAVGESGGVLDVCLQRLSTYIEKAAKLKGQVKSAMVYPVTIISVACLVIIFMMVFVLPTFANMFKNMGAELPLPTKIVIWMSDMTRKYIIVLLAAIGGAIYALKRYYNTDSGSMMIDTFMLKVPVVGMLIRKIAVARFTRTLGTLIASGVPILEGLLITARASGNRVVEKAVMAARTHVTAGGTLAEPLKTTPVFPAMVVHMISVGENTGALDAMLNKIADFYDDEVDAAVAALTSLLEPMMIVFLGVSVGGIVIAMYLPIFKMVTLIK
;
A
#
# COMPACT_ATOMS: atom_id res chain seq x y z
N MET A 1 -34.12 -4.46 49.81
CA MET A 1 -35.10 -5.21 49.00
C MET A 1 -34.33 -6.06 47.99
N ALA A 2 -34.81 -7.28 47.75
CA ALA A 2 -34.03 -8.44 47.28
C ALA A 2 -33.33 -8.29 45.91
N GLN A 3 -32.11 -8.84 45.80
CA GLN A 3 -31.46 -9.14 44.52
C GLN A 3 -32.28 -10.22 43.79
N VAL A 4 -32.97 -9.84 42.72
CA VAL A 4 -33.71 -10.78 41.87
C VAL A 4 -32.71 -11.52 40.99
N LYS A 5 -32.51 -12.82 41.27
CA LYS A 5 -31.84 -13.75 40.36
C LYS A 5 -32.75 -13.99 39.15
N LEU A 6 -32.44 -13.39 38.00
CA LEU A 6 -33.02 -13.78 36.71
C LEU A 6 -32.43 -15.12 36.27
N GLY A 7 -32.93 -16.20 36.84
CA GLY A 7 -32.57 -17.55 36.45
C GLY A 7 -33.61 -18.51 37.01
N GLN A 8 -34.40 -19.12 36.12
CA GLN A 8 -35.47 -20.10 36.36
C GLN A 8 -36.85 -19.53 36.69
N GLN A 9 -37.64 -19.25 35.64
CA GLN A 9 -39.03 -19.73 35.52
C GLN A 9 -39.43 -19.73 34.02
N MET A 10 -39.97 -20.86 33.57
CA MET A 10 -40.34 -21.27 32.20
C MET A 10 -40.59 -20.16 31.14
N LEU A 11 -39.94 -20.29 29.97
CA LEU A 11 -40.23 -19.54 28.74
C LEU A 11 -41.68 -19.76 28.27
N ARG A 12 -42.60 -18.89 28.67
CA ARG A 12 -43.87 -18.67 27.95
C ARG A 12 -43.66 -17.50 26.99
N ARG A 13 -44.17 -17.59 25.76
CA ARG A 13 -44.03 -16.53 24.75
C ARG A 13 -44.87 -15.32 25.18
N LEU A 14 -44.42 -14.10 24.84
CA LEU A 14 -45.09 -12.85 25.22
C LEU A 14 -46.59 -12.86 24.90
N GLY A 15 -46.96 -13.34 23.71
CA GLY A 15 -48.35 -13.45 23.30
C GLY A 15 -49.20 -14.34 24.21
N ASP A 16 -48.68 -15.51 24.58
CA ASP A 16 -49.38 -16.45 25.46
C ASP A 16 -49.58 -15.86 26.87
N LEU A 17 -48.60 -15.10 27.35
CA LEU A 17 -48.69 -14.44 28.66
C LEU A 17 -49.71 -13.30 28.67
N LEU A 18 -49.79 -12.52 27.58
CA LEU A 18 -50.79 -11.46 27.45
C LEU A 18 -52.22 -12.03 27.37
N VAL A 19 -52.40 -13.23 26.80
CA VAL A 19 -53.70 -13.94 26.81
C VAL A 19 -54.04 -14.46 28.19
N VAL A 20 -53.07 -15.02 28.93
CA VAL A 20 -53.27 -15.54 30.29
C VAL A 20 -53.64 -14.43 31.29
N GLU A 21 -53.06 -13.23 31.16
CA GLU A 21 -53.44 -12.07 32.00
C GLU A 21 -54.72 -11.35 31.52
N GLY A 22 -55.36 -11.82 30.45
CA GLY A 22 -56.60 -11.25 29.93
C GLY A 22 -56.44 -9.88 29.27
N LEU A 23 -55.21 -9.48 28.90
CA LEU A 23 -54.95 -8.22 28.19
C LEU A 23 -55.30 -8.31 26.70
N ILE A 24 -55.23 -9.51 26.12
CA ILE A 24 -55.66 -9.80 24.74
C ILE A 24 -56.38 -11.14 24.66
N THR A 25 -57.18 -11.36 23.62
CA THR A 25 -57.81 -12.65 23.31
C THR A 25 -56.95 -13.50 22.37
N ASP A 26 -57.17 -14.82 22.32
CA ASP A 26 -56.48 -15.72 21.37
C ASP A 26 -56.70 -15.28 19.90
N GLY A 27 -57.88 -14.73 19.60
CA GLY A 27 -58.20 -14.17 18.28
C GLY A 27 -57.34 -12.94 17.94
N GLN A 28 -57.21 -12.00 18.88
CA GLN A 28 -56.37 -10.80 18.71
C GLN A 28 -54.88 -11.16 18.57
N LEU A 29 -54.41 -12.15 19.32
CA LEU A 29 -53.04 -12.65 19.21
C LEU A 29 -52.76 -13.23 17.81
N ARG A 30 -53.67 -14.05 17.26
CA ARG A 30 -53.52 -14.60 15.89
C ARG A 30 -53.50 -13.50 14.83
N GLN A 31 -54.32 -12.47 14.98
CA GLN A 31 -54.36 -11.33 14.07
C GLN A 31 -53.02 -10.56 14.10
N ALA A 32 -52.51 -10.24 15.30
CA ALA A 32 -51.22 -9.55 15.44
C ALA A 32 -50.04 -10.37 14.91
N LEU A 33 -50.03 -11.70 15.12
CA LEU A 33 -49.00 -12.60 14.57
C LEU A 33 -49.08 -12.71 13.04
N THR A 34 -50.28 -12.59 12.46
CA THR A 34 -50.46 -12.58 11.00
C THR A 34 -49.92 -11.29 10.40
N GLU A 35 -50.17 -10.15 11.05
CA GLU A 35 -49.64 -8.86 10.61
C GLU A 35 -48.13 -8.72 10.82
N GLN A 36 -47.58 -9.43 11.80
CA GLN A 36 -46.14 -9.52 12.00
C GLN A 36 -45.43 -10.27 10.87
N LYS A 37 -46.11 -11.20 10.16
CA LYS A 37 -45.52 -11.91 9.03
C LYS A 37 -45.27 -10.93 7.87
N GLY A 38 -44.02 -10.48 7.77
CA GLY A 38 -43.55 -9.56 6.72
C GLY A 38 -43.15 -8.17 7.23
N LYS A 39 -43.36 -7.86 8.52
CA LYS A 39 -42.88 -6.62 9.16
C LYS A 39 -41.76 -6.93 10.15
N THR A 40 -40.82 -6.00 10.32
CA THR A 40 -39.73 -6.09 11.33
C THR A 40 -40.16 -5.66 12.74
N ASP A 41 -41.41 -5.23 12.91
CA ASP A 41 -41.92 -4.72 14.18
C ASP A 41 -42.16 -5.83 15.21
N LYS A 42 -41.95 -5.49 16.48
CA LYS A 42 -42.15 -6.42 17.60
C LYS A 42 -43.65 -6.61 17.88
N LEU A 43 -44.03 -7.79 18.36
CA LEU A 43 -45.42 -8.15 18.63
C LEU A 43 -46.14 -7.14 19.54
N GLY A 44 -45.46 -6.63 20.59
CA GLY A 44 -46.02 -5.61 21.47
C GLY A 44 -46.37 -4.30 20.74
N THR A 45 -45.49 -3.84 19.85
CA THR A 45 -45.73 -2.63 19.03
C THR A 45 -46.92 -2.83 18.10
N ILE A 46 -47.05 -4.03 17.50
CA ILE A 46 -48.17 -4.37 16.62
C ILE A 46 -49.50 -4.45 17.40
N LEU A 47 -49.49 -4.99 18.61
CA LEU A 47 -50.66 -5.04 19.48
C LEU A 47 -51.15 -3.64 19.88
N VAL A 48 -50.22 -2.69 20.07
CA VAL A 48 -50.54 -1.27 20.31
C VAL A 48 -51.07 -0.60 19.05
N SER A 49 -50.44 -0.81 17.89
CA SER A 49 -50.88 -0.18 16.62
C SER A 49 -52.25 -0.67 16.17
N LEU A 50 -52.61 -1.92 16.48
CA LEU A 50 -53.93 -2.50 16.26
C LEU A 50 -54.98 -2.05 17.29
N GLY A 51 -54.57 -1.29 18.31
CA GLY A 51 -55.45 -0.80 19.36
C GLY A 51 -55.93 -1.89 20.33
N PHE A 52 -55.27 -3.06 20.38
CA PHE A 52 -55.65 -4.16 21.26
C PHE A 52 -55.21 -3.96 22.71
N ILE A 53 -54.09 -3.26 22.91
CA ILE A 53 -53.59 -2.85 24.23
C ILE A 53 -53.05 -1.41 24.13
N THR A 54 -53.09 -0.67 25.23
CA THR A 54 -52.43 0.65 25.30
C THR A 54 -50.92 0.49 25.59
N GLU A 55 -50.11 1.50 25.23
CA GLU A 55 -48.68 1.52 25.61
C GLU A 55 -48.49 1.38 27.13
N GLU A 56 -49.36 1.99 27.93
CA GLU A 56 -49.32 1.92 29.39
C GLU A 56 -49.61 0.51 29.91
N GLN A 57 -50.59 -0.18 29.33
CA GLN A 57 -50.91 -1.57 29.67
C GLN A 57 -49.75 -2.52 29.33
N LEU A 58 -49.13 -2.32 28.17
CA LEU A 58 -47.98 -3.11 27.74
C LEU A 58 -46.77 -2.90 28.66
N ILE A 59 -46.44 -1.66 28.99
CA ILE A 59 -45.30 -1.33 29.86
C ILE A 59 -45.52 -1.81 31.29
N GLY A 60 -46.73 -1.63 31.83
CA GLY A 60 -47.09 -2.14 33.15
C GLY A 60 -46.98 -3.67 33.22
N PHE A 61 -47.37 -4.37 32.15
CA PHE A 61 -47.19 -5.81 32.03
C PHE A 61 -45.71 -6.22 31.96
N LEU A 62 -44.91 -5.59 31.10
CA LEU A 62 -43.47 -5.89 30.96
C LEU A 62 -42.70 -5.61 32.25
N SER A 63 -43.04 -4.53 32.97
CA SER A 63 -42.43 -4.17 34.25
C SER A 63 -42.65 -5.27 35.31
N ARG A 64 -43.88 -5.81 35.41
CA ARG A 64 -44.21 -6.92 36.32
C ARG A 64 -43.54 -8.23 35.91
N GLN A 65 -43.55 -8.55 34.62
CA GLN A 65 -43.03 -9.82 34.11
C GLN A 65 -41.50 -9.92 34.24
N TYR A 66 -40.77 -8.83 34.01
CA TYR A 66 -39.30 -8.83 34.07
C TYR A 66 -38.75 -8.35 35.43
N GLY A 67 -39.59 -7.83 36.32
CA GLY A 67 -39.16 -7.26 37.60
C GLY A 67 -38.34 -5.98 37.46
N ILE A 68 -38.56 -5.22 36.37
CA ILE A 68 -37.79 -4.03 36.01
C ILE A 68 -38.68 -2.78 36.16
N PRO A 69 -38.26 -1.72 36.87
CA PRO A 69 -39.06 -0.51 37.05
C PRO A 69 -39.34 0.20 35.73
N SER A 70 -40.55 0.76 35.57
CA SER A 70 -40.88 1.66 34.45
C SER A 70 -40.61 3.12 34.81
N ILE A 71 -40.27 3.96 33.82
CA ILE A 71 -40.04 5.39 33.99
C ILE A 71 -40.80 6.24 32.96
N THR A 72 -41.29 7.40 33.37
CA THR A 72 -41.95 8.37 32.49
C THR A 72 -40.97 9.48 32.10
N LEU A 73 -40.59 9.57 30.82
CA LEU A 73 -39.53 10.49 30.34
C LEU A 73 -39.98 11.92 30.05
N GLY A 74 -41.29 12.21 30.04
CA GLY A 74 -41.85 13.46 29.50
C GLY A 74 -41.34 14.76 30.15
N ASN A 75 -41.03 14.74 31.46
CA ASN A 75 -40.66 15.93 32.24
C ASN A 75 -39.33 15.77 33.02
N LEU A 76 -38.50 14.80 32.64
CA LEU A 76 -37.22 14.57 33.32
C LEU A 76 -36.14 15.48 32.71
N ASP A 77 -35.55 16.33 33.54
CA ASP A 77 -34.36 17.11 33.20
C ASP A 77 -33.12 16.26 33.51
N ILE A 78 -32.31 16.02 32.48
CA ILE A 78 -31.17 15.10 32.56
C ILE A 78 -29.90 15.93 32.58
N ASP A 79 -29.09 15.75 33.61
CA ASP A 79 -27.82 16.45 33.75
C ASP A 79 -26.88 16.17 32.55
N ALA A 80 -26.24 17.22 32.06
CA ALA A 80 -25.37 17.18 30.88
C ALA A 80 -24.18 16.23 31.07
N GLU A 81 -23.69 16.06 32.31
CA GLU A 81 -22.66 15.06 32.62
C GLU A 81 -23.18 13.62 32.42
N THR A 82 -24.45 13.36 32.74
CA THR A 82 -25.07 12.04 32.57
C THR A 82 -25.31 11.72 31.09
N LEU A 83 -25.74 12.71 30.29
CA LEU A 83 -25.92 12.55 28.84
C LEU A 83 -24.61 12.25 28.10
N ARG A 84 -23.49 12.83 28.55
CA ARG A 84 -22.16 12.60 27.95
C ARG A 84 -21.61 11.20 28.15
N LEU A 85 -22.09 10.45 29.15
CA LEU A 85 -21.64 9.08 29.42
C LEU A 85 -21.99 8.14 28.25
N VAL A 86 -23.08 8.41 27.53
CA VAL A 86 -23.49 7.61 26.36
C VAL A 86 -23.51 8.52 25.13
N PRO A 87 -22.60 8.35 24.15
CA PRO A 87 -22.58 9.15 22.94
C PRO A 87 -23.89 9.02 22.12
N ALA A 88 -24.29 10.10 21.45
CA ALA A 88 -25.55 10.18 20.70
C ALA A 88 -25.75 9.04 19.70
N HIS A 89 -24.69 8.62 18.99
CA HIS A 89 -24.78 7.53 18.01
C HIS A 89 -25.03 6.16 18.67
N ILE A 90 -24.51 5.92 19.87
CA ILE A 90 -24.78 4.69 20.65
C ILE A 90 -26.20 4.72 21.22
N ALA A 91 -26.59 5.87 21.79
CA ALA A 91 -27.93 6.10 22.33
C ALA A 91 -29.01 5.92 21.24
N LYS A 92 -28.79 6.45 20.04
CA LYS A 92 -29.69 6.29 18.86
C LYS A 92 -29.65 4.87 18.28
N LYS A 93 -28.47 4.22 18.22
CA LYS A 93 -28.33 2.84 17.70
C LYS A 93 -29.09 1.82 18.55
N TYR A 94 -28.96 1.89 19.87
CA TYR A 94 -29.59 0.95 20.80
C TYR A 94 -30.94 1.40 21.32
N GLU A 95 -31.39 2.61 20.95
CA GLU A 95 -32.61 3.25 21.48
C GLU A 95 -32.63 3.26 23.01
N VAL A 96 -31.56 3.77 23.60
CA VAL A 96 -31.36 3.87 25.06
C VAL A 96 -31.03 5.30 25.47
N LEU A 97 -31.51 5.73 26.63
CA LEU A 97 -31.28 7.07 27.16
C LEU A 97 -30.71 6.99 28.59
N PRO A 98 -29.51 7.55 28.86
CA PRO A 98 -29.01 7.64 30.23
C PRO A 98 -29.84 8.66 31.01
N VAL A 99 -30.44 8.23 32.12
CA VAL A 99 -31.38 9.06 32.91
C VAL A 99 -30.69 9.71 34.10
N LYS A 100 -29.93 8.91 34.86
CA LYS A 100 -29.30 9.37 36.09
C LYS A 100 -28.11 8.51 36.47
N ARG A 101 -27.00 9.14 36.87
CA ARG A 101 -25.87 8.47 37.52
C ARG A 101 -25.92 8.67 39.03
N ILE A 102 -25.80 7.59 39.80
CA ILE A 102 -25.62 7.64 41.26
C ILE A 102 -24.41 6.77 41.60
N GLY A 103 -23.29 7.42 41.97
CA GLY A 103 -22.03 6.73 42.25
C GLY A 103 -21.51 5.91 41.07
N GLY A 104 -21.38 4.59 41.27
CA GLY A 104 -20.95 3.62 40.27
C GLY A 104 -22.08 3.02 39.42
N THR A 105 -23.32 3.50 39.57
CA THR A 105 -24.49 2.94 38.88
C THR A 105 -25.14 3.97 37.95
N LEU A 106 -25.41 3.57 36.71
CA LEU A 106 -26.09 4.37 35.68
C LEU A 106 -27.49 3.80 35.42
N THR A 107 -28.52 4.62 35.63
CA THR A 107 -29.91 4.28 35.27
C THR A 107 -30.11 4.53 33.78
N LEU A 108 -30.49 3.49 33.05
CA LEU A 108 -30.61 3.51 31.58
C LEU A 108 -32.04 3.19 31.16
N ALA A 109 -32.72 4.16 30.56
CA ALA A 109 -34.06 3.96 30.00
C ALA A 109 -33.98 3.27 28.64
N MET A 110 -34.75 2.20 28.45
CA MET A 110 -34.76 1.42 27.23
C MET A 110 -36.13 0.85 26.90
N ALA A 111 -36.42 0.67 25.62
CA ALA A 111 -37.69 0.12 25.15
C ALA A 111 -37.78 -1.40 25.36
N ASP A 112 -36.64 -2.09 25.27
CA ASP A 112 -36.55 -3.54 25.42
C ASP A 112 -35.44 -3.92 26.41
N PRO A 113 -35.78 -4.21 27.67
CA PRO A 113 -34.79 -4.58 28.68
C PRO A 113 -34.15 -5.96 28.47
N THR A 114 -34.64 -6.76 27.50
CA THR A 114 -34.04 -8.06 27.16
C THR A 114 -32.84 -7.93 26.21
N ASN A 115 -32.55 -6.73 25.72
CA ASN A 115 -31.37 -6.47 24.90
C ASN A 115 -30.09 -6.42 25.75
N VAL A 116 -29.58 -7.60 26.11
CA VAL A 116 -28.37 -7.75 26.93
C VAL A 116 -27.14 -7.13 26.26
N PHE A 117 -27.05 -7.16 24.92
CA PHE A 117 -25.94 -6.52 24.19
C PHE A 117 -25.90 -5.01 24.39
N ALA A 118 -27.05 -4.33 24.38
CA ALA A 118 -27.11 -2.89 24.67
C ALA A 118 -26.67 -2.57 26.10
N LEU A 119 -27.01 -3.43 27.06
CA LEU A 119 -26.60 -3.27 28.45
C LEU A 119 -25.10 -3.50 28.62
N ASP A 120 -24.54 -4.56 28.03
CA ASP A 120 -23.12 -4.88 28.11
C ASP A 120 -22.25 -3.83 27.41
N ASP A 121 -22.65 -3.36 26.22
CA ASP A 121 -21.90 -2.33 25.49
C ASP A 121 -21.87 -1.00 26.26
N VAL A 122 -23.01 -0.58 26.82
CA VAL A 122 -23.08 0.64 27.63
C VAL A 122 -22.32 0.46 28.94
N ALA A 123 -22.41 -0.70 29.59
CA ALA A 123 -21.64 -1.02 30.80
C ALA A 123 -20.13 -0.99 30.53
N PHE A 124 -19.67 -1.63 29.45
CA PHE A 124 -18.26 -1.69 29.06
C PHE A 124 -17.70 -0.30 28.75
N MET A 125 -18.43 0.50 27.98
CA MET A 125 -18.00 1.85 27.58
C MET A 125 -17.98 2.83 28.76
N THR A 126 -18.96 2.74 29.66
CA THR A 126 -19.06 3.67 30.80
C THR A 126 -18.26 3.20 32.02
N ASN A 127 -17.91 1.92 32.08
CA ASN A 127 -17.33 1.24 33.25
C ASN A 127 -18.22 1.40 34.51
N LEU A 128 -19.53 1.49 34.32
CA LEU A 128 -20.54 1.64 35.38
C LEU A 128 -21.48 0.42 35.41
N GLN A 129 -22.04 0.13 36.58
CA GLN A 129 -23.14 -0.84 36.68
C GLN A 129 -24.41 -0.25 36.07
N ILE A 130 -25.05 -0.97 35.16
CA ILE A 130 -26.27 -0.48 34.49
C ILE A 130 -27.51 -0.98 35.23
N LEU A 131 -28.39 -0.04 35.59
CA LEU A 131 -29.72 -0.31 36.09
C LEU A 131 -30.75 -0.02 34.98
N PRO A 132 -31.28 -1.05 34.29
CA PRO A 132 -32.27 -0.84 33.24
C PRO A 132 -33.60 -0.36 33.83
N VAL A 133 -34.25 0.57 33.14
CA VAL A 133 -35.65 0.97 33.39
C VAL A 133 -36.42 0.99 32.07
N VAL A 134 -37.69 0.61 32.09
CA VAL A 134 -38.50 0.47 30.87
C VAL A 134 -39.25 1.77 30.59
N ALA A 135 -39.19 2.26 29.35
CA ALA A 135 -39.97 3.42 28.89
C ALA A 135 -40.54 3.17 27.49
N PRO A 136 -41.63 3.85 27.10
CA PRO A 136 -42.18 3.71 25.75
C PRO A 136 -41.16 4.08 24.68
N GLN A 137 -41.08 3.30 23.60
CA GLN A 137 -40.14 3.54 22.49
C GLN A 137 -40.32 4.95 21.89
N ALA A 138 -41.58 5.38 21.73
CA ALA A 138 -41.91 6.72 21.24
C ALA A 138 -41.47 7.84 22.19
N ALA A 139 -41.42 7.57 23.51
CA ALA A 139 -40.94 8.54 24.50
C ALA A 139 -39.40 8.62 24.52
N ILE A 140 -38.72 7.48 24.34
CA ILE A 140 -37.25 7.44 24.25
C ILE A 140 -36.77 8.21 23.03
N ARG A 141 -37.36 7.99 21.85
CA ARG A 141 -36.98 8.71 20.62
C ARG A 141 -37.14 10.22 20.77
N ARG A 142 -38.30 10.68 21.26
CA ARG A 142 -38.55 12.11 21.54
C ARG A 142 -37.53 12.70 22.53
N ALA A 143 -37.16 11.95 23.56
CA ALA A 143 -36.18 12.38 24.53
C ALA A 143 -34.74 12.37 23.98
N LEU A 144 -34.41 11.47 23.05
CA LEU A 144 -33.11 11.46 22.36
C LEU A 144 -32.96 12.68 21.46
N ASP A 145 -33.99 13.00 20.66
CA ASP A 145 -33.97 14.14 19.76
C ASP A 145 -33.87 15.46 20.55
N LYS A 146 -34.65 15.59 21.63
CA LYS A 146 -34.61 16.76 22.52
C LYS A 146 -33.23 16.97 23.17
N ASN A 147 -32.60 15.90 23.67
CA ASN A 147 -31.41 16.03 24.53
C ASN A 147 -30.08 15.94 23.76
N TYR A 148 -30.04 15.29 22.59
CA TYR A 148 -28.80 15.17 21.80
C TYR A 148 -28.74 16.12 20.59
N ASP A 149 -29.88 16.58 20.05
CA ASP A 149 -29.89 17.44 18.85
C ASP A 149 -30.02 18.95 19.17
N ALA A 150 -30.03 19.33 20.46
CA ALA A 150 -30.14 20.73 20.90
C ALA A 150 -28.90 21.62 20.64
N THR A 151 -27.79 21.06 20.15
CA THR A 151 -26.59 21.83 19.79
C THR A 151 -26.62 22.28 18.32
N GLN A 152 -27.09 23.52 18.10
CA GLN A 152 -26.84 24.39 16.93
C GLN A 152 -26.95 23.78 15.50
N THR A 153 -27.99 23.00 15.23
CA THR A 153 -28.29 22.50 13.86
C THR A 153 -29.68 22.90 13.34
N ALA A 154 -30.44 23.69 14.11
CA ALA A 154 -31.86 23.98 13.83
C ALA A 154 -32.13 24.52 12.41
N SER A 155 -31.32 25.47 11.91
CA SER A 155 -31.55 26.03 10.55
C SER A 155 -31.25 25.06 9.40
N MET A 156 -30.41 24.04 9.63
CA MET A 156 -29.96 23.11 8.57
C MET A 156 -30.89 21.91 8.44
N SER A 157 -31.43 21.42 9.57
CA SER A 157 -32.40 20.31 9.57
C SER A 157 -33.77 20.74 9.07
N GLU A 158 -34.20 21.96 9.38
CA GLU A 158 -35.49 22.51 8.92
C GLU A 158 -35.53 22.66 7.39
N MET A 159 -34.49 23.23 6.77
CA MET A 159 -34.39 23.33 5.30
C MET A 159 -34.25 21.96 4.60
N MET A 160 -33.57 20.98 5.22
CA MET A 160 -33.49 19.61 4.69
C MET A 160 -34.86 18.93 4.65
N SER A 161 -35.76 19.26 5.58
CA SER A 161 -37.13 18.74 5.61
C SER A 161 -38.02 19.35 4.51
N GLU A 162 -37.84 20.64 4.18
CA GLU A 162 -38.56 21.29 3.08
C GLU A 162 -38.18 20.70 1.71
N ILE A 163 -36.94 20.25 1.53
CA ILE A 163 -36.46 19.59 0.29
C ILE A 163 -37.04 18.18 0.10
N THR A 164 -37.62 17.59 1.14
CA THR A 164 -38.22 16.24 1.09
C THR A 164 -39.68 16.20 0.62
N GLY A 165 -40.35 17.35 0.46
CA GLY A 165 -41.67 17.45 -0.17
C GLY A 165 -41.66 17.14 -1.68
N GLU A 166 -42.81 16.66 -2.19
CA GLU A 166 -43.00 16.27 -3.60
C GLU A 166 -42.67 17.39 -4.61
N PRO A 167 -42.18 17.06 -5.82
CA PRO A 167 -41.76 18.05 -6.80
C PRO A 167 -42.97 18.67 -7.50
N SER A 168 -43.24 19.95 -7.25
CA SER A 168 -43.99 20.79 -8.19
C SER A 168 -43.10 21.09 -9.39
N SER A 169 -43.56 20.73 -10.59
CA SER A 169 -42.94 20.99 -11.88
C SER A 169 -42.63 22.47 -12.07
N VAL A 170 -41.37 22.81 -12.36
CA VAL A 170 -40.94 24.17 -12.73
C VAL A 170 -40.51 24.16 -14.20
N GLU A 171 -41.24 24.93 -15.02
CA GLU A 171 -40.91 25.25 -16.40
C GLU A 171 -39.70 26.19 -16.46
N ILE A 172 -38.88 26.00 -17.49
CA ILE A 172 -37.67 26.78 -17.77
C ILE A 172 -38.08 28.02 -18.57
N LEU A 173 -37.87 29.22 -18.01
CA LEU A 173 -37.73 30.45 -18.77
C LEU A 173 -36.25 30.85 -18.81
N GLY A 174 -35.80 31.21 -20.01
CA GLY A 174 -34.40 31.38 -20.35
C GLY A 174 -33.82 32.78 -20.15
N GLU A 175 -32.51 32.78 -20.43
CA GLU A 175 -31.57 33.85 -20.79
C GLU A 175 -31.02 34.82 -19.71
N ASP A 176 -29.69 34.71 -19.62
CA ASP A 176 -28.67 35.76 -19.55
C ASP A 176 -28.72 36.84 -18.46
N GLN A 177 -27.78 36.71 -17.51
CA GLN A 177 -26.77 37.75 -17.29
C GLN A 177 -25.60 37.22 -16.46
N ALA A 178 -24.39 37.32 -17.02
CA ALA A 178 -23.15 37.19 -16.27
C ALA A 178 -22.99 38.42 -15.35
N GLY A 179 -23.22 38.23 -14.05
CA GLY A 179 -23.09 39.30 -13.05
C GLY A 179 -22.42 38.79 -11.78
N GLN A 180 -21.55 39.61 -11.19
CA GLN A 180 -20.93 39.37 -9.88
C GLN A 180 -22.01 39.07 -8.82
N VAL A 181 -21.86 37.97 -8.08
CA VAL A 181 -22.82 37.56 -7.05
C VAL A 181 -22.44 38.19 -5.71
N ASP A 182 -23.33 38.99 -5.15
CA ASP A 182 -23.15 39.67 -3.87
C ASP A 182 -23.76 38.86 -2.71
N VAL A 183 -23.02 38.72 -1.60
CA VAL A 183 -23.42 37.85 -0.46
C VAL A 183 -24.63 38.37 0.32
N PHE A 184 -24.96 39.65 0.21
CA PHE A 184 -26.13 40.21 0.91
C PHE A 184 -27.46 39.89 0.22
N GLU A 185 -27.50 39.73 -1.12
CA GLU A 185 -28.72 39.31 -1.84
C GLU A 185 -29.07 37.83 -1.59
N LEU A 186 -28.07 37.01 -1.26
CA LEU A 186 -28.20 35.56 -1.05
C LEU A 186 -29.00 35.14 0.20
N LYS A 187 -29.36 36.08 1.07
CA LYS A 187 -30.15 35.81 2.29
C LYS A 187 -31.61 36.23 2.20
N GLU A 188 -32.00 37.05 1.23
CA GLU A 188 -33.32 37.70 1.21
C GLU A 188 -34.23 37.28 0.06
N SER A 189 -33.81 36.36 -0.82
CA SER A 189 -34.66 35.81 -1.87
C SER A 189 -35.50 34.62 -1.37
N ALA A 190 -36.79 34.86 -1.12
CA ALA A 190 -37.76 33.82 -0.77
C ALA A 190 -37.99 32.80 -1.91
N ASP A 191 -37.73 33.19 -3.16
CA ASP A 191 -38.07 32.44 -4.38
C ASP A 191 -36.94 31.57 -4.98
N GLU A 192 -35.76 31.48 -4.35
CA GLU A 192 -34.67 30.64 -4.87
C GLU A 192 -34.87 29.14 -4.60
N ALA A 193 -34.60 28.30 -5.62
CA ALA A 193 -34.66 26.85 -5.50
C ALA A 193 -33.78 26.32 -4.34
N PRO A 194 -34.26 25.36 -3.52
CA PRO A 194 -33.58 24.94 -2.28
C PRO A 194 -32.12 24.49 -2.42
N VAL A 195 -31.76 23.94 -3.59
CA VAL A 195 -30.38 23.52 -3.90
C VAL A 195 -29.42 24.70 -3.98
N VAL A 196 -29.89 25.86 -4.45
CA VAL A 196 -29.08 27.09 -4.56
C VAL A 196 -28.69 27.56 -3.16
N LYS A 197 -29.67 27.67 -2.25
CA LYS A 197 -29.45 28.04 -0.83
C LYS A 197 -28.45 27.11 -0.15
N LEU A 198 -28.58 25.80 -0.36
CA LEU A 198 -27.66 24.81 0.20
C LEU A 198 -26.21 25.03 -0.27
N VAL A 199 -25.99 25.17 -1.59
CA VAL A 199 -24.64 25.38 -2.14
C VAL A 199 -24.03 26.68 -1.61
N ASN A 200 -24.78 27.78 -1.61
CA ASN A 200 -24.29 29.06 -1.14
C ASN A 200 -23.95 29.05 0.36
N MET A 201 -24.78 28.40 1.18
CA MET A 201 -24.51 28.23 2.60
C MET A 201 -23.22 27.43 2.85
N VAL A 202 -23.01 26.34 2.12
CA VAL A 202 -21.79 25.53 2.22
C VAL A 202 -20.54 26.33 1.84
N LEU A 203 -20.60 27.16 0.78
CA LEU A 203 -19.49 28.04 0.39
C LEU A 203 -19.16 29.06 1.49
N VAL A 204 -20.18 29.71 2.08
CA VAL A 204 -19.99 30.69 3.15
C VAL A 204 -19.45 30.04 4.43
N ASP A 205 -19.95 28.85 4.80
CA ASP A 205 -19.45 28.11 5.96
C ASP A 205 -17.98 27.73 5.79
N ALA A 206 -17.58 27.30 4.59
CA ALA A 206 -16.19 26.98 4.28
C ALA A 206 -15.26 28.19 4.42
N ILE A 207 -15.68 29.37 3.97
CA ILE A 207 -14.92 30.63 4.14
C ILE A 207 -14.79 30.97 5.63
N ARG A 208 -15.89 30.90 6.39
CA ARG A 208 -15.89 31.22 7.84
C ARG A 208 -14.99 30.30 8.64
N LYS A 209 -14.97 29.01 8.31
CA LYS A 209 -14.12 28.00 8.96
C LYS A 209 -12.67 27.99 8.45
N GLY A 210 -12.34 28.81 7.45
CA GLY A 210 -10.98 28.91 6.91
C GLY A 210 -10.53 27.65 6.16
N ALA A 211 -11.43 26.98 5.44
CA ALA A 211 -11.10 25.82 4.65
C ALA A 211 -10.23 26.18 3.42
N SER A 212 -9.32 25.30 3.02
CA SER A 212 -8.53 25.43 1.79
C SER A 212 -9.22 24.82 0.57
N ASP A 213 -9.92 23.70 0.77
CA ASP A 213 -10.58 22.95 -0.29
C ASP A 213 -11.93 22.43 0.21
N LEU A 214 -12.96 22.46 -0.64
CA LEU A 214 -14.24 21.80 -0.42
C LEU A 214 -14.33 20.61 -1.37
N HIS A 215 -14.72 19.46 -0.84
CA HIS A 215 -14.85 18.21 -1.58
C HIS A 215 -16.31 17.75 -1.58
N TRP A 216 -16.88 17.58 -2.76
CA TRP A 216 -18.24 17.08 -3.00
C TRP A 216 -18.13 15.71 -3.65
N GLU A 217 -18.41 14.65 -2.90
CA GLU A 217 -18.01 13.29 -3.25
C GLU A 217 -19.21 12.34 -3.34
N PRO A 218 -19.48 11.79 -4.55
CA PRO A 218 -20.47 10.74 -4.73
C PRO A 218 -19.93 9.35 -4.42
N TYR A 219 -20.73 8.56 -3.71
CA TYR A 219 -20.57 7.12 -3.53
C TYR A 219 -21.85 6.40 -3.98
N GLU A 220 -21.85 5.07 -3.90
CA GLU A 220 -22.96 4.22 -4.37
C GLU A 220 -24.31 4.64 -3.76
N LYS A 221 -24.36 4.87 -2.45
CA LYS A 221 -25.60 5.19 -1.71
C LYS A 221 -25.57 6.52 -0.97
N THR A 222 -24.41 7.16 -0.89
CA THR A 222 -24.20 8.37 -0.10
C THR A 222 -23.57 9.46 -0.96
N PHE A 223 -23.87 10.70 -0.63
CA PHE A 223 -23.20 11.88 -1.17
C PHE A 223 -22.73 12.70 0.01
N ARG A 224 -21.42 12.96 0.10
CA ARG A 224 -20.84 13.66 1.24
C ARG A 224 -20.07 14.89 0.83
N ILE A 225 -20.02 15.85 1.75
CA ILE A 225 -19.33 17.12 1.61
C ILE A 225 -18.29 17.21 2.72
N ARG A 226 -17.03 17.40 2.35
CA ARG A 226 -15.90 17.51 3.28
C ARG A 226 -15.13 18.81 3.06
N PHE A 227 -14.68 19.45 4.12
CA PHE A 227 -13.78 20.60 4.03
C PHE A 227 -12.37 20.16 4.41
N ARG A 228 -11.37 20.69 3.71
CA ARG A 228 -9.99 20.62 4.16
C ARG A 228 -9.71 21.86 5.01
N ILE A 229 -9.54 21.69 6.32
CA ILE A 229 -9.22 22.76 7.25
C ILE A 229 -7.86 22.45 7.87
N ASP A 230 -6.92 23.39 7.80
CA ASP A 230 -5.54 23.22 8.27
C ASP A 230 -4.86 21.91 7.78
N GLY A 231 -5.19 21.47 6.56
CA GLY A 231 -4.65 20.29 5.91
C GLY A 231 -5.44 18.99 6.13
N VAL A 232 -6.38 18.96 7.09
CA VAL A 232 -7.17 17.78 7.49
C VAL A 232 -8.56 17.81 6.85
N LEU A 233 -9.05 16.66 6.39
CA LEU A 233 -10.40 16.54 5.84
C LEU A 233 -11.42 16.28 6.95
N HIS A 234 -12.39 17.18 7.08
CA HIS A 234 -13.50 17.09 8.01
C HIS A 234 -14.79 16.85 7.23
N GLU A 235 -15.53 15.80 7.57
CA GLU A 235 -16.87 15.57 7.03
C GLU A 235 -17.85 16.53 7.69
N MET A 236 -18.51 17.35 6.87
CA MET A 236 -19.38 18.44 7.34
C MET A 236 -20.85 18.08 7.18
N LEU A 237 -21.21 17.58 6.00
CA LEU A 237 -22.59 17.33 5.63
C LEU A 237 -22.68 16.11 4.72
N SER A 238 -23.78 15.35 4.83
CA SER A 238 -24.06 14.20 3.98
C SER A 238 -25.47 14.32 3.39
N PRO A 239 -25.66 15.13 2.32
CA PRO A 239 -26.98 15.29 1.72
C PRO A 239 -27.52 13.99 1.10
N PRO A 240 -28.85 13.84 0.97
CA PRO A 240 -29.43 12.71 0.25
C PRO A 240 -28.85 12.59 -1.16
N LYS A 241 -28.44 11.37 -1.54
CA LYS A 241 -27.81 11.07 -2.84
C LYS A 241 -28.59 11.61 -4.05
N ARG A 242 -29.92 11.66 -3.98
CA ARG A 242 -30.80 12.22 -5.02
C ARG A 242 -30.53 13.69 -5.36
N LEU A 243 -29.94 14.46 -4.45
CA LEU A 243 -29.62 15.88 -4.67
C LEU A 243 -28.29 16.10 -5.39
N GLU A 244 -27.45 15.07 -5.52
CA GLU A 244 -26.14 15.19 -6.16
C GLU A 244 -26.22 15.82 -7.57
N PRO A 245 -27.08 15.35 -8.51
CA PRO A 245 -27.07 15.92 -9.86
C PRO A 245 -27.42 17.40 -9.88
N ALA A 246 -28.33 17.84 -8.99
CA ALA A 246 -28.73 19.24 -8.88
C ALA A 246 -27.62 20.10 -8.28
N ILE A 247 -26.92 19.59 -7.26
CA ILE A 247 -25.78 20.28 -6.62
C ILE A 247 -24.63 20.42 -7.62
N ILE A 248 -24.25 19.35 -8.31
CA ILE A 248 -23.18 19.41 -9.32
C ILE A 248 -23.57 20.35 -10.47
N SER A 249 -24.82 20.30 -10.95
CA SER A 249 -25.30 21.22 -11.96
C SER A 249 -25.19 22.67 -11.51
N ARG A 250 -25.54 22.99 -10.25
CA ARG A 250 -25.41 24.33 -9.70
C ARG A 250 -23.95 24.78 -9.66
N LEU A 251 -23.03 23.91 -9.23
CA LEU A 251 -21.59 24.21 -9.23
C LEU A 251 -21.07 24.46 -10.66
N LYS A 252 -21.51 23.67 -11.64
CA LYS A 252 -21.15 23.86 -13.06
C LYS A 252 -21.66 25.20 -13.60
N ILE A 253 -22.92 25.55 -13.33
CA ILE A 253 -23.50 26.86 -13.72
C ILE A 253 -22.68 28.01 -13.13
N MET A 254 -22.40 27.98 -11.83
CA MET A 254 -21.64 29.04 -11.16
C MET A 254 -20.21 29.17 -11.71
N SER A 255 -19.67 28.08 -12.27
CA SER A 255 -18.30 27.99 -12.79
C SER A 255 -18.21 28.17 -14.32
N ASN A 256 -19.33 28.45 -14.98
CA ASN A 256 -19.46 28.50 -16.45
C ASN A 256 -18.99 27.21 -17.16
N LEU A 257 -19.38 26.05 -16.62
CA LEU A 257 -19.06 24.72 -17.16
C LEU A 257 -20.26 24.12 -17.91
N ASP A 258 -19.98 23.20 -18.83
CA ASP A 258 -21.02 22.49 -19.59
C ASP A 258 -21.73 21.45 -18.72
N ILE A 259 -23.03 21.68 -18.49
CA ILE A 259 -23.91 20.84 -17.68
C ILE A 259 -24.25 19.52 -18.39
N SER A 260 -24.27 19.54 -19.73
CA SER A 260 -24.62 18.40 -20.56
C SER A 260 -23.48 17.39 -20.63
N GLU A 261 -22.23 17.86 -20.61
CA GLU A 261 -21.06 17.00 -20.57
C GLU A 261 -20.79 16.52 -19.14
N ARG A 262 -20.76 15.19 -18.95
CA ARG A 262 -20.56 14.53 -17.64
C ARG A 262 -19.52 13.42 -17.68
N ARG A 263 -18.87 13.21 -18.82
CA ARG A 263 -17.94 12.10 -19.09
C ARG A 263 -16.49 12.56 -19.12
N LEU A 264 -16.26 13.87 -19.24
CA LEU A 264 -14.95 14.48 -19.28
C LEU A 264 -14.71 15.34 -18.02
N PRO A 265 -13.48 15.41 -17.51
CA PRO A 265 -13.11 16.39 -16.50
C PRO A 265 -13.34 17.82 -17.01
N GLN A 266 -13.76 18.72 -16.13
CA GLN A 266 -14.01 20.13 -16.44
C GLN A 266 -13.49 21.03 -15.33
N ASP A 267 -12.85 22.15 -15.70
CA ASP A 267 -12.28 23.12 -14.75
C ASP A 267 -12.81 24.52 -15.00
N GLY A 268 -13.18 25.21 -13.94
CA GLY A 268 -13.81 26.53 -13.98
C GLY A 268 -13.44 27.39 -12.77
N ARG A 269 -14.06 28.57 -12.67
CA ARG A 269 -13.84 29.48 -11.53
C ARG A 269 -15.15 30.11 -11.07
N ILE A 270 -15.29 30.33 -9.77
CA ILE A 270 -16.40 31.06 -9.16
C ILE A 270 -15.81 32.25 -8.40
N LYS A 271 -16.24 33.47 -8.71
CA LYS A 271 -15.90 34.66 -7.91
C LYS A 271 -17.06 34.99 -6.98
N LEU A 272 -16.76 35.15 -5.70
CA LEU A 272 -17.74 35.45 -4.65
C LEU A 272 -17.24 36.58 -3.76
N ARG A 273 -18.10 37.56 -3.47
CA ARG A 273 -17.77 38.69 -2.59
C ARG A 273 -18.29 38.47 -1.18
N TYR A 274 -17.42 38.24 -0.19
CA TYR A 274 -17.79 38.05 1.21
C TYR A 274 -17.42 39.27 2.06
N GLY A 275 -18.38 40.17 2.30
CA GLY A 275 -18.11 41.47 2.93
C GLY A 275 -17.28 42.36 2.01
N SER A 276 -16.13 42.86 2.48
CA SER A 276 -15.16 43.59 1.64
C SER A 276 -14.21 42.68 0.84
N ARG A 277 -14.19 41.37 1.14
CA ARG A 277 -13.24 40.40 0.58
C ARG A 277 -13.75 39.80 -0.73
N GLU A 278 -12.88 39.77 -1.74
CA GLU A 278 -13.12 39.05 -2.99
C GLU A 278 -12.46 37.66 -2.90
N ILE A 279 -13.28 36.61 -2.94
CA ILE A 279 -12.85 35.21 -2.86
C ILE A 279 -13.00 34.58 -4.25
N ASP A 280 -11.93 33.97 -4.76
CA ASP A 280 -11.94 33.21 -6.02
C ASP A 280 -11.90 31.72 -5.69
N PHE A 281 -12.84 30.94 -6.22
CA PHE A 281 -12.82 29.48 -6.10
C PHE A 281 -12.38 28.89 -7.43
N ARG A 282 -11.33 28.07 -7.43
CA ARG A 282 -11.03 27.20 -8.58
C ARG A 282 -11.84 25.92 -8.44
N VAL A 283 -12.62 25.60 -9.46
CA VAL A 283 -13.54 24.48 -9.45
C VAL A 283 -13.04 23.43 -10.42
N SER A 284 -12.96 22.19 -9.97
CA SER A 284 -12.67 21.03 -10.81
C SER A 284 -13.76 19.99 -10.62
N VAL A 285 -14.37 19.56 -11.72
CA VAL A 285 -15.41 18.52 -11.75
C VAL A 285 -14.86 17.32 -12.50
N LEU A 286 -14.85 16.15 -11.86
CA LEU A 286 -14.28 14.92 -12.38
C LEU A 286 -15.33 13.81 -12.40
N PRO A 287 -15.54 13.11 -13.52
CA PRO A 287 -16.40 11.93 -13.57
C PRO A 287 -15.82 10.78 -12.73
N THR A 288 -16.67 10.13 -11.94
CA THR A 288 -16.35 8.95 -11.13
C THR A 288 -17.37 7.84 -11.37
N ILE A 289 -17.14 6.66 -10.79
CA ILE A 289 -18.00 5.47 -10.96
C ILE A 289 -19.47 5.76 -10.53
N PHE A 290 -19.67 6.58 -9.50
CA PHE A 290 -20.99 6.80 -8.89
C PHE A 290 -21.55 8.20 -9.18
N GLY A 291 -20.98 8.93 -10.13
CA GLY A 291 -21.38 10.30 -10.47
C GLY A 291 -20.20 11.26 -10.54
N GLU A 292 -20.44 12.57 -10.49
CA GLU A 292 -19.40 13.58 -10.65
C GLU A 292 -18.88 14.07 -9.30
N LYS A 293 -17.56 14.02 -9.11
CA LYS A 293 -16.89 14.60 -7.94
C LYS A 293 -16.51 16.04 -8.25
N ALA A 294 -16.91 16.99 -7.41
CA ALA A 294 -16.45 18.38 -7.51
C ALA A 294 -15.49 18.73 -6.38
N VAL A 295 -14.42 19.46 -6.70
CA VAL A 295 -13.48 20.03 -5.74
C VAL A 295 -13.36 21.53 -5.99
N LEU A 296 -13.57 22.32 -4.95
CA LEU A 296 -13.46 23.77 -5.00
C LEU A 296 -12.30 24.21 -4.10
N ARG A 297 -11.25 24.76 -4.68
CA ARG A 297 -10.14 25.37 -3.92
C ARG A 297 -10.42 26.84 -3.66
N ILE A 298 -10.39 27.25 -2.39
CA ILE A 298 -10.60 28.64 -2.00
C ILE A 298 -9.29 29.41 -2.17
N LEU A 299 -9.32 30.50 -2.94
CA LEU A 299 -8.24 31.46 -3.08
C LEU A 299 -8.70 32.80 -2.51
N ASP A 300 -8.15 33.16 -1.37
CA ASP A 300 -8.44 34.42 -0.69
C ASP A 300 -7.26 35.38 -0.87
N LYS A 301 -7.48 36.45 -1.66
CA LYS A 301 -6.44 37.44 -2.00
C LYS A 301 -5.90 38.18 -0.78
N GLU A 302 -6.71 38.37 0.27
CA GLU A 302 -6.29 39.09 1.48
C GLU A 302 -5.51 38.22 2.49
N SER A 303 -5.50 36.89 2.31
CA SER A 303 -4.79 35.96 3.22
C SER A 303 -3.27 35.88 3.00
N LEU A 304 -2.75 36.50 1.93
CA LEU A 304 -1.34 36.39 1.55
C LEU A 304 -0.46 37.25 2.47
N GLN A 305 0.29 36.61 3.36
CA GLN A 305 1.30 37.29 4.18
C GLN A 305 2.57 37.56 3.36
N LEU A 306 2.69 38.75 2.78
CA LEU A 306 3.87 39.16 2.01
C LEU A 306 5.07 39.57 2.88
N ASP A 307 4.85 39.86 4.16
CA ASP A 307 5.89 40.28 5.09
C ASP A 307 6.77 39.10 5.54
N LEU A 308 8.01 39.06 5.04
CA LEU A 308 8.99 38.01 5.32
C LEU A 308 9.28 37.85 6.82
N THR A 309 9.20 38.93 7.60
CA THR A 309 9.46 38.91 9.05
C THR A 309 8.40 38.13 9.84
N LYS A 310 7.19 38.00 9.27
CA LYS A 310 6.05 37.32 9.90
C LYS A 310 5.91 35.85 9.49
N LEU A 311 6.80 35.34 8.65
CA LEU A 311 6.76 33.95 8.20
C LEU A 311 7.30 32.94 9.22
N GLY A 312 7.95 33.40 10.29
CA GLY A 312 8.34 32.54 11.41
C GLY A 312 9.74 31.94 11.31
N PHE A 313 10.64 32.53 10.53
CA PHE A 313 12.07 32.25 10.58
C PHE A 313 12.64 32.45 11.99
N ASP A 314 13.66 31.67 12.35
CA ASP A 314 14.53 32.03 13.46
C ASP A 314 15.56 33.08 13.00
N PRO A 315 16.17 33.85 13.92
CA PRO A 315 17.02 35.00 13.56
C PRO A 315 18.16 34.65 12.60
N TRP A 316 18.83 33.52 12.81
CA TRP A 316 19.93 33.08 11.96
C TRP A 316 19.46 32.73 10.55
N SER A 317 18.40 31.94 10.41
CA SER A 317 17.85 31.56 9.10
C SER A 317 17.32 32.76 8.34
N TYR A 318 16.68 33.71 9.04
CA TYR A 318 16.23 34.97 8.45
C TYR A 318 17.40 35.77 7.89
N GLU A 319 18.48 35.95 8.67
CA GLU A 319 19.68 36.67 8.24
C GLU A 319 20.28 36.05 6.97
N LYS A 320 20.46 34.71 6.94
CA LYS A 320 21.04 34.02 5.78
C LYS A 320 20.13 34.07 4.56
N PHE A 321 18.83 33.87 4.73
CA PHE A 321 17.88 33.97 3.63
C PHE A 321 17.80 35.40 3.09
N ASN A 322 17.70 36.40 3.96
CA ASN A 322 17.66 37.81 3.58
C ASN A 322 18.95 38.24 2.87
N ALA A 323 20.12 37.78 3.30
CA ALA A 323 21.38 38.05 2.61
C ALA A 323 21.44 37.42 1.21
N ALA A 324 20.86 36.22 1.03
CA ALA A 324 20.85 35.53 -0.26
C ALA A 324 19.92 36.19 -1.29
N ILE A 325 18.74 36.67 -0.87
CA ILE A 325 17.79 37.32 -1.79
C ILE A 325 18.24 38.71 -2.26
N HIS A 326 19.21 39.33 -1.57
CA HIS A 326 19.82 40.62 -1.97
C HIS A 326 21.14 40.44 -2.73
N GLN A 327 21.52 39.21 -3.09
CA GLN A 327 22.68 39.02 -3.96
C GLN A 327 22.37 39.51 -5.38
N PRO A 328 23.35 40.08 -6.10
CA PRO A 328 23.13 40.57 -7.46
C PRO A 328 22.82 39.43 -8.44
N TYR A 329 23.36 38.23 -8.20
CA TYR A 329 23.11 37.06 -9.02
C TYR A 329 23.34 35.77 -8.24
N GLY A 330 22.84 34.68 -8.79
CA GLY A 330 22.95 33.34 -8.21
C GLY A 330 21.58 32.69 -8.03
N MET A 331 21.56 31.47 -7.50
CA MET A 331 20.36 30.64 -7.44
C MET A 331 19.91 30.41 -6.00
N VAL A 332 18.66 30.72 -5.70
CA VAL A 332 17.99 30.44 -4.42
C VAL A 332 16.90 29.40 -4.64
N LEU A 333 17.01 28.28 -3.93
CA LEU A 333 16.11 27.12 -4.06
C LEU A 333 15.19 27.00 -2.86
N ILE A 334 13.90 26.88 -3.12
CA ILE A 334 12.91 26.57 -2.08
C ILE A 334 12.35 25.17 -2.31
N THR A 335 12.51 24.29 -1.34
CA THR A 335 12.09 22.89 -1.44
C THR A 335 11.06 22.49 -0.38
N GLY A 336 10.28 21.48 -0.73
CA GLY A 336 9.26 20.90 0.13
C GLY A 336 8.11 20.29 -0.68
N PRO A 337 7.23 19.53 -0.01
CA PRO A 337 6.10 18.87 -0.65
C PRO A 337 5.06 19.91 -1.10
N THR A 338 4.03 19.45 -1.79
CA THR A 338 2.84 20.26 -2.06
C THR A 338 2.21 20.74 -0.75
N GLY A 339 1.83 22.01 -0.69
CA GLY A 339 1.19 22.60 0.50
C GLY A 339 2.13 22.98 1.64
N SER A 340 3.45 22.91 1.47
CA SER A 340 4.40 23.38 2.51
C SER A 340 4.58 24.89 2.59
N GLY A 341 3.91 25.66 1.74
CA GLY A 341 3.99 27.13 1.73
C GLY A 341 5.15 27.72 0.91
N LYS A 342 5.74 26.97 -0.03
CA LYS A 342 6.84 27.43 -0.90
C LYS A 342 6.50 28.71 -1.65
N THR A 343 5.34 28.74 -2.31
CA THR A 343 4.87 29.91 -3.09
C THR A 343 4.71 31.13 -2.20
N THR A 344 4.21 30.98 -0.98
CA THR A 344 4.10 32.09 -0.01
C THR A 344 5.48 32.66 0.31
N THR A 345 6.45 31.81 0.66
CA THR A 345 7.82 32.26 0.96
C THR A 345 8.50 32.90 -0.26
N LEU A 346 8.30 32.34 -1.46
CA LEU A 346 8.79 32.95 -2.71
C LEU A 346 8.18 34.33 -2.95
N TYR A 347 6.86 34.46 -2.83
CA TYR A 347 6.18 35.73 -3.06
C TYR A 347 6.59 36.78 -2.03
N SER A 348 6.80 36.40 -0.76
CA SER A 348 7.34 37.30 0.26
C SER A 348 8.78 37.72 -0.06
N ALA A 349 9.63 36.81 -0.55
CA ALA A 349 10.99 37.13 -0.98
C ALA A 349 10.99 38.12 -2.16
N ILE A 350 10.21 37.83 -3.20
CA ILE A 350 10.04 38.72 -4.37
C ILE A 350 9.49 40.08 -3.92
N SER A 351 8.46 40.11 -3.08
CA SER A 351 7.89 41.37 -2.57
C SER A 351 8.86 42.16 -1.71
N THR A 352 9.85 41.52 -1.07
CA THR A 352 10.88 42.18 -0.25
C THR A 352 11.88 42.92 -1.14
N ILE A 353 12.24 42.35 -2.30
CA ILE A 353 13.20 42.94 -3.26
C ILE A 353 12.52 43.71 -4.40
N ASN A 354 11.19 43.78 -4.39
CA ASN A 354 10.41 44.46 -5.42
C ASN A 354 10.61 45.97 -5.31
N SER A 355 11.43 46.50 -6.21
CA SER A 355 11.68 47.93 -6.37
C SER A 355 11.56 48.31 -7.85
N PRO A 356 11.25 49.58 -8.16
CA PRO A 356 11.26 50.05 -9.55
C PRO A 356 12.63 49.95 -10.25
N GLU A 357 13.70 49.69 -9.52
CA GLU A 357 15.07 49.55 -10.03
C GLU A 357 15.35 48.12 -10.54
N HIS A 358 14.51 47.14 -10.19
CA HIS A 358 14.67 45.75 -10.60
C HIS A 358 13.56 45.30 -11.55
N ASN A 359 13.95 44.75 -12.70
CA ASN A 359 13.05 44.06 -13.59
C ASN A 359 12.86 42.61 -13.12
N ILE A 360 11.71 42.34 -12.50
CA ILE A 360 11.35 41.03 -11.96
C ILE A 360 10.38 40.32 -12.91
N MET A 361 10.76 39.12 -13.35
CA MET A 361 9.95 38.27 -14.24
C MET A 361 9.71 36.88 -13.65
N THR A 362 8.49 36.36 -13.74
CA THR A 362 8.14 35.03 -13.22
C THR A 362 7.50 34.14 -14.27
N ALA A 363 7.84 32.85 -14.27
CA ALA A 363 7.20 31.82 -15.06
C ALA A 363 6.51 30.84 -14.11
N GLU A 364 5.18 30.71 -14.14
CA GLU A 364 4.40 29.99 -13.11
C GLU A 364 3.27 29.14 -13.69
N ASP A 365 2.95 28.01 -13.04
CA ASP A 365 1.90 27.08 -13.48
C ASP A 365 0.96 26.66 -12.32
N PRO A 366 -0.17 27.36 -12.12
CA PRO A 366 -0.54 28.67 -12.66
C PRO A 366 0.00 29.82 -11.81
N VAL A 367 -0.24 31.07 -12.24
CA VAL A 367 -0.02 32.25 -11.40
C VAL A 367 -1.07 32.26 -10.28
N GLU A 368 -0.62 32.23 -9.02
CA GLU A 368 -1.52 32.13 -7.86
C GLU A 368 -2.12 33.47 -7.44
N TYR A 369 -1.29 34.52 -7.40
CA TYR A 369 -1.71 35.89 -7.09
C TYR A 369 -0.97 36.87 -7.99
N ASN A 370 -1.63 38.00 -8.28
CA ASN A 370 -1.01 39.10 -9.02
C ASN A 370 -0.15 39.95 -8.07
N LEU A 371 1.16 39.96 -8.29
CA LEU A 371 2.13 40.78 -7.58
C LEU A 371 2.35 42.10 -8.34
N LYS A 372 1.90 43.21 -7.75
CA LYS A 372 2.09 44.53 -8.33
C LYS A 372 3.59 44.82 -8.53
N GLY A 373 3.97 45.24 -9.73
CA GLY A 373 5.37 45.56 -10.09
C GLY A 373 6.17 44.36 -10.59
N VAL A 374 5.57 43.17 -10.68
CA VAL A 374 6.22 41.95 -11.16
C VAL A 374 5.57 41.48 -12.46
N ASN A 375 6.38 41.13 -13.46
CA ASN A 375 5.90 40.62 -14.75
C ASN A 375 5.70 39.11 -14.68
N GLN A 376 4.46 38.65 -14.43
CA GLN A 376 4.16 37.23 -14.24
C GLN A 376 3.62 36.57 -15.52
N VAL A 377 4.27 35.51 -15.97
CA VAL A 377 3.90 34.72 -17.14
C VAL A 377 3.36 33.36 -16.69
N GLN A 378 2.09 33.10 -17.00
CA GLN A 378 1.51 31.78 -16.80
C GLN A 378 1.94 30.82 -17.91
N ILE A 379 2.35 29.61 -17.52
CA ILE A 379 2.66 28.49 -18.42
C ILE A 379 1.39 28.02 -19.14
N ALA A 380 1.55 27.64 -20.41
CA ALA A 380 0.46 27.13 -21.25
C ALA A 380 1.03 26.16 -22.28
N GLU A 381 1.15 24.89 -21.89
CA GLU A 381 1.75 23.85 -22.73
C GLU A 381 0.99 23.63 -24.04
N SER A 382 -0.34 23.82 -24.04
CA SER A 382 -1.21 23.66 -25.22
C SER A 382 -0.86 24.56 -26.40
N ILE A 383 -0.19 25.68 -26.14
CA ILE A 383 0.29 26.62 -27.17
C ILE A 383 1.82 26.68 -27.23
N GLY A 384 2.50 25.69 -26.65
CA GLY A 384 3.97 25.58 -26.65
C GLY A 384 4.69 26.51 -25.67
N ARG A 385 3.98 27.14 -24.73
CA ARG A 385 4.56 28.03 -23.73
C ARG A 385 4.98 27.24 -22.48
N THR A 386 6.11 26.54 -22.57
CA THR A 386 6.70 25.73 -21.49
C THR A 386 7.64 26.54 -20.58
N PHE A 387 8.00 26.01 -19.41
CA PHE A 387 8.97 26.66 -18.50
C PHE A 387 10.29 27.00 -19.20
N ALA A 388 10.92 26.02 -19.87
CA ALA A 388 12.17 26.24 -20.61
C ALA A 388 12.01 27.26 -21.75
N GLY A 389 10.88 27.26 -22.45
CA GLY A 389 10.59 28.22 -23.53
C GLY A 389 10.46 29.67 -23.03
N VAL A 390 9.72 29.86 -21.93
CA VAL A 390 9.55 31.17 -21.29
C VAL A 390 10.87 31.66 -20.70
N LEU A 391 11.62 30.79 -20.02
CA LEU A 391 12.90 31.15 -19.42
C LEU A 391 13.94 31.59 -20.45
N ARG A 392 14.01 30.94 -21.62
CA ARG A 392 14.83 31.42 -22.74
C ARG A 392 14.42 32.79 -23.24
N SER A 393 13.15 33.14 -23.14
CA SER A 393 12.62 34.43 -23.57
C SER A 393 12.95 35.51 -22.54
N PHE A 394 12.89 35.19 -21.25
CA PHE A 394 13.32 36.10 -20.18
C PHE A 394 14.74 36.58 -20.36
N LEU A 395 15.68 35.72 -20.76
CA LEU A 395 17.07 36.13 -21.03
C LEU A 395 17.24 37.18 -22.16
N ARG A 396 16.17 37.51 -22.90
CA ARG A 396 16.13 38.59 -23.91
C ARG A 396 15.22 39.75 -23.51
N GLN A 397 14.80 39.79 -22.25
CA GLN A 397 13.91 40.80 -21.69
C GLN A 397 14.61 41.63 -20.61
N ASP A 398 15.94 41.51 -20.50
CA ASP A 398 16.76 42.26 -19.54
C ASP A 398 16.28 42.16 -18.07
N PRO A 399 16.01 40.94 -17.53
CA PRO A 399 15.57 40.79 -16.15
C PRO A 399 16.76 40.91 -15.19
N ASP A 400 16.52 41.44 -14.00
CA ASP A 400 17.46 41.33 -12.87
C ASP A 400 17.17 40.07 -12.05
N VAL A 401 15.87 39.80 -11.86
CA VAL A 401 15.36 38.69 -11.04
C VAL A 401 14.43 37.81 -11.86
N ILE A 402 14.69 36.51 -11.83
CA ILE A 402 13.88 35.50 -12.50
C ILE A 402 13.31 34.52 -11.47
N LEU A 403 12.00 34.32 -11.47
CA LEU A 403 11.36 33.24 -10.72
C LEU A 403 10.85 32.18 -11.69
N VAL A 404 11.26 30.94 -11.48
CA VAL A 404 10.71 29.75 -12.14
C VAL A 404 9.88 29.00 -11.13
N GLY A 405 8.58 28.81 -11.38
CA GLY A 405 7.64 28.26 -10.41
C GLY A 405 8.09 26.90 -9.88
N GLU A 406 8.64 26.06 -10.74
CA GLU A 406 9.26 24.79 -10.38
C GLU A 406 10.26 24.32 -11.43
N THR A 407 11.19 23.47 -11.00
CA THR A 407 12.15 22.81 -11.90
C THR A 407 11.90 21.31 -11.90
N ARG A 408 11.20 20.81 -12.92
CA ARG A 408 10.86 19.37 -13.06
C ARG A 408 11.85 18.58 -13.90
N ASP A 409 12.46 19.24 -14.89
CA ASP A 409 13.31 18.62 -15.91
C ASP A 409 14.72 19.24 -15.96
N LEU A 410 15.64 18.50 -16.59
CA LEU A 410 17.04 18.91 -16.73
C LEU A 410 17.19 20.19 -17.56
N GLU A 411 16.36 20.37 -18.59
CA GLU A 411 16.45 21.51 -19.50
C GLU A 411 16.22 22.82 -18.76
N THR A 412 15.11 22.89 -18.01
CA THR A 412 14.76 24.02 -17.16
C THR A 412 15.85 24.27 -16.11
N ALA A 413 16.34 23.22 -15.46
CA ALA A 413 17.43 23.32 -14.47
C ALA A 413 18.70 23.94 -15.08
N GLN A 414 19.12 23.47 -16.25
CA GLN A 414 20.31 23.96 -16.94
C GLN A 414 20.18 25.43 -17.35
N ILE A 415 19.02 25.84 -17.85
CA ILE A 415 18.80 27.24 -18.25
C ILE A 415 18.78 28.13 -17.00
N SER A 416 18.12 27.72 -15.91
CA SER A 416 18.11 28.48 -14.65
C SER A 416 19.50 28.67 -14.07
N ILE A 417 20.32 27.61 -14.07
CA ILE A 417 21.71 27.67 -13.59
C ILE A 417 22.56 28.57 -14.49
N ARG A 418 22.39 28.51 -15.81
CA ARG A 418 23.10 29.42 -16.72
C ARG A 418 22.69 30.87 -16.50
N ALA A 419 21.40 31.15 -16.34
CA ALA A 419 20.90 32.49 -16.02
C ALA A 419 21.54 33.03 -14.74
N ALA A 420 21.61 32.20 -13.70
CA ALA A 420 22.26 32.54 -12.44
C ALA A 420 23.75 32.88 -12.62
N LEU A 421 24.47 32.12 -13.45
CA LEU A 421 25.89 32.35 -13.75
C LEU A 421 26.13 33.55 -14.67
N THR A 422 25.13 33.99 -15.44
CA THR A 422 25.23 35.16 -16.32
C THR A 422 24.69 36.43 -15.68
N GLY A 423 24.68 36.52 -14.34
CA GLY A 423 24.40 37.77 -13.64
C GLY A 423 22.94 37.99 -13.24
N HIS A 424 22.09 36.95 -13.22
CA HIS A 424 20.69 37.07 -12.78
C HIS A 424 20.50 36.43 -11.40
N LEU A 425 19.60 36.99 -10.59
CA LEU A 425 19.14 36.31 -9.38
C LEU A 425 17.97 35.39 -9.73
N VAL A 426 18.12 34.08 -9.50
CA VAL A 426 17.16 33.07 -9.92
C VAL A 426 16.53 32.37 -8.72
N PHE A 427 15.21 32.44 -8.62
CA PHE A 427 14.40 31.68 -7.67
C PHE A 427 13.76 30.48 -8.36
N THR A 428 13.78 29.31 -7.73
CA THR A 428 12.93 28.18 -8.18
C THR A 428 12.57 27.23 -7.07
N THR A 429 11.61 26.34 -7.34
CA THR A 429 11.20 25.29 -6.41
C THR A 429 11.52 23.88 -6.88
N LEU A 430 11.74 23.00 -5.89
CA LEU A 430 11.90 21.56 -6.05
C LEU A 430 11.04 20.81 -5.04
N HIS A 431 10.84 19.51 -5.30
CA HIS A 431 10.11 18.60 -4.42
C HIS A 431 11.05 17.59 -3.77
N THR A 432 11.95 18.08 -2.92
CA THR A 432 12.82 17.24 -2.08
C THR A 432 12.45 17.38 -0.61
N ASN A 433 13.02 16.51 0.22
CA ASN A 433 12.63 16.42 1.62
C ASN A 433 13.40 17.36 2.55
N ASP A 434 14.65 17.68 2.20
CA ASP A 434 15.60 18.46 2.98
C ASP A 434 16.57 19.22 2.06
N CYS A 435 17.38 20.12 2.63
CA CYS A 435 18.33 20.92 1.86
C CYS A 435 19.44 20.08 1.21
N PRO A 436 20.19 19.22 1.93
CA PRO A 436 21.27 18.41 1.33
C PRO A 436 20.84 17.52 0.18
N SER A 437 19.66 16.88 0.28
CA SER A 437 19.12 15.99 -0.74
C SER A 437 18.70 16.73 -2.01
N THR A 438 18.51 18.04 -1.94
CA THR A 438 18.26 18.90 -3.12
C THR A 438 19.47 18.97 -4.04
N VAL A 439 20.68 18.99 -3.48
CA VAL A 439 21.93 18.93 -4.26
C VAL A 439 22.01 17.60 -5.00
N ALA A 440 21.81 16.48 -4.28
CA ALA A 440 21.82 15.15 -4.88
C ALA A 440 20.78 15.03 -6.01
N ARG A 441 19.56 15.53 -5.79
CA ARG A 441 18.50 15.51 -6.81
C ARG A 441 18.88 16.25 -8.08
N LEU A 442 19.54 17.40 -7.99
CA LEU A 442 19.98 18.15 -9.17
C LEU A 442 21.08 17.40 -9.92
N VAL A 443 22.02 16.78 -9.20
CA VAL A 443 23.05 15.91 -9.81
C VAL A 443 22.42 14.71 -10.50
N ASP A 444 21.45 14.04 -9.85
CA ASP A 444 20.71 12.90 -10.41
C ASP A 444 19.91 13.28 -11.67
N MET A 445 19.40 14.52 -11.75
CA MET A 445 18.75 15.04 -12.95
C MET A 445 19.74 15.24 -14.12
N GLY A 446 21.05 15.20 -13.87
CA GLY A 446 22.10 15.39 -14.87
C GLY A 446 22.77 16.77 -14.84
N VAL A 447 22.51 17.59 -13.81
CA VAL A 447 23.23 18.86 -13.63
C VAL A 447 24.67 18.58 -13.22
N GLN A 448 25.62 19.20 -13.90
CA GLN A 448 27.03 19.03 -13.60
C GLN A 448 27.37 19.67 -12.24
N PRO A 449 28.07 18.96 -11.32
CA PRO A 449 28.37 19.46 -9.97
C PRO A 449 29.09 20.81 -9.96
N PHE A 450 29.98 21.07 -10.92
CA PHE A 450 30.70 22.34 -11.02
C PHE A 450 29.80 23.54 -11.37
N LEU A 451 28.76 23.33 -12.17
CA LEU A 451 27.78 24.39 -12.47
C LEU A 451 26.95 24.68 -11.23
N LEU A 452 26.54 23.61 -10.52
CA LEU A 452 25.72 23.72 -9.33
C LEU A 452 26.46 24.43 -8.19
N SER A 453 27.72 24.05 -7.91
CA SER A 453 28.53 24.69 -6.88
C SER A 453 28.76 26.19 -7.13
N SER A 454 28.83 26.58 -8.40
CA SER A 454 29.13 27.96 -8.80
C SER A 454 27.88 28.85 -8.81
N ALA A 455 26.71 28.28 -9.13
CA ALA A 455 25.46 29.03 -9.24
C ALA A 455 24.69 29.14 -7.93
N LEU A 456 24.78 28.13 -7.05
CA LEU A 456 23.91 28.02 -5.89
C LEU A 456 24.33 28.95 -4.74
N LEU A 457 23.39 29.76 -4.25
CA LEU A 457 23.57 30.64 -3.09
C LEU A 457 23.02 30.01 -1.80
N LEU A 458 21.80 29.49 -1.88
CA LEU A 458 21.07 29.01 -0.70
C LEU A 458 19.98 28.01 -1.09
N ILE A 459 19.81 26.99 -0.26
CA ILE A 459 18.65 26.09 -0.29
C ILE A 459 17.85 26.27 0.99
N LEU A 460 16.53 26.40 0.87
CA LEU A 460 15.59 26.48 1.97
C LEU A 460 14.58 25.34 1.85
N ALA A 461 14.57 24.43 2.81
CA ALA A 461 13.54 23.41 2.94
C ALA A 461 12.46 23.86 3.92
N GLN A 462 11.19 23.66 3.56
CA GLN A 462 10.05 24.17 4.31
C GLN A 462 8.99 23.11 4.58
N ARG A 463 8.40 23.16 5.78
CA ARG A 463 7.18 22.45 6.18
C ARG A 463 6.23 23.40 6.91
N LEU A 464 4.95 23.02 6.99
CA LEU A 464 3.96 23.69 7.84
C LEU A 464 3.52 22.71 8.93
N GLY A 465 3.61 23.13 10.18
CA GLY A 465 2.99 22.47 11.34
C GLY A 465 1.77 23.24 11.82
N ARG A 466 0.92 22.62 12.63
CA ARG A 466 -0.23 23.32 13.22
C ARG A 466 0.22 24.20 14.40
N ARG A 467 -0.49 25.30 14.62
CA ARG A 467 -0.25 26.24 15.73
C ARG A 467 -1.21 25.96 16.89
N ILE A 468 -0.73 26.05 18.12
CA ILE A 468 -1.58 25.96 19.32
C ILE A 468 -2.62 27.08 19.29
N CYS A 469 -3.89 26.74 19.53
CA CYS A 469 -4.96 27.73 19.61
C CYS A 469 -4.68 28.72 20.75
N ARG A 470 -4.69 30.03 20.45
CA ARG A 470 -4.35 31.08 21.42
C ARG A 470 -5.34 31.15 22.59
N ASP A 471 -6.61 30.85 22.36
CA ASP A 471 -7.68 31.01 23.35
C ASP A 471 -7.71 29.87 24.37
N CYS A 472 -7.22 28.68 24.00
CA CYS A 472 -7.24 27.50 24.86
C CYS A 472 -5.84 26.93 25.13
N ARG A 473 -4.81 27.76 24.98
CA ARG A 473 -3.42 27.43 25.26
C ARG A 473 -3.22 27.30 26.78
N GLU A 474 -2.72 26.15 27.22
CA GLU A 474 -2.40 25.88 28.63
C GLU A 474 -0.91 25.60 28.80
N PRO A 475 -0.24 26.27 29.76
CA PRO A 475 1.15 26.01 30.07
C PRO A 475 1.30 24.71 30.87
N PHE A 476 2.41 24.02 30.67
CA PHE A 476 2.87 22.95 31.57
C PHE A 476 4.39 23.04 31.74
N GLU A 477 4.89 22.73 32.94
CA GLU A 477 6.34 22.70 33.18
C GLU A 477 6.93 21.40 32.64
N GLY A 478 8.07 21.52 31.96
CA GLY A 478 8.94 20.40 31.62
C GLY A 478 10.41 20.82 31.72
N HIS A 479 11.30 19.91 31.33
CA HIS A 479 12.73 20.18 31.28
C HIS A 479 13.20 20.26 29.83
N GLU A 480 14.20 21.09 29.54
CA GLU A 480 14.82 21.15 28.21
C GLU A 480 15.38 19.78 27.80
N ASP A 481 15.90 19.02 28.77
CA ASP A 481 16.44 17.67 28.54
C ASP A 481 15.37 16.68 28.05
N ASP A 482 14.09 16.95 28.29
CA ASP A 482 12.99 16.13 27.78
C ASP A 482 12.91 16.18 26.24
N LEU A 483 13.53 17.19 25.62
CA LEU A 483 13.61 17.34 24.16
C LEU A 483 14.83 16.64 23.55
N VAL A 484 15.82 16.22 24.33
CA VAL A 484 17.05 15.58 23.84
C VAL A 484 16.78 14.28 23.07
N PRO A 485 15.89 13.37 23.52
CA PRO A 485 15.54 12.17 22.75
C PRO A 485 14.96 12.48 21.35
N TYR A 486 14.44 13.69 21.18
CA TYR A 486 13.83 14.16 19.93
C TYR A 486 14.82 14.90 19.02
N GLY A 487 16.09 15.01 19.41
CA GLY A 487 17.16 15.63 18.63
C GLY A 487 17.44 17.10 18.98
N HIS A 488 16.94 17.59 20.12
CA HIS A 488 17.33 18.88 20.67
C HIS A 488 18.76 18.85 21.20
N VAL A 489 19.50 19.93 20.98
CA VAL A 489 20.81 20.14 21.61
C VAL A 489 20.58 21.15 22.73
N PRO A 490 20.77 20.77 24.01
CA PRO A 490 20.48 21.66 25.14
C PRO A 490 21.31 22.94 25.08
N ASP A 491 20.64 24.08 25.24
CA ASP A 491 21.27 25.40 25.36
C ASP A 491 21.50 25.80 26.84
N GLY A 492 21.12 24.95 27.80
CA GLY A 492 21.29 25.18 29.23
C GLY A 492 20.14 25.98 29.88
N ARG A 493 18.94 25.92 29.30
CA ARG A 493 17.73 26.60 29.79
C ARG A 493 17.13 25.93 31.04
N GLY A 494 17.42 24.65 31.25
CA GLY A 494 16.94 23.90 32.41
C GLY A 494 15.42 23.71 32.38
N LYS A 495 14.70 24.29 33.33
CA LYS A 495 13.23 24.24 33.35
C LYS A 495 12.63 25.12 32.26
N VAL A 496 11.75 24.56 31.44
CA VAL A 496 11.08 25.26 30.34
C VAL A 496 9.57 25.11 30.47
N THR A 497 8.84 26.19 30.18
CA THR A 497 7.38 26.15 30.07
C THR A 497 6.98 25.73 28.66
N PHE A 498 6.40 24.54 28.54
CA PHE A 498 5.77 24.06 27.33
C PHE A 498 4.29 24.42 27.31
N TYR A 499 3.65 24.24 26.16
CA TYR A 499 2.26 24.58 25.96
C TYR A 499 1.51 23.50 25.20
N LYS A 500 0.24 23.31 25.55
CA LYS A 500 -0.69 22.42 24.86
C LYS A 500 -2.04 23.12 24.67
N GLY A 501 -2.82 22.69 23.69
CA GLY A 501 -4.19 23.17 23.51
C GLY A 501 -5.18 22.24 24.20
N LYS A 502 -6.03 22.75 25.11
CA LYS A 502 -7.09 21.92 25.74
C LYS A 502 -8.31 21.66 24.85
N GLY A 503 -8.45 22.42 23.76
CA GLY A 503 -9.66 22.45 22.93
C GLY A 503 -10.70 23.46 23.44
N CYS A 504 -11.23 24.29 22.54
CA CYS A 504 -12.32 25.22 22.81
C CYS A 504 -13.17 25.43 21.55
N GLN A 505 -14.27 26.17 21.67
CA GLN A 505 -15.15 26.49 20.55
C GLN A 505 -14.41 27.22 19.42
N THR A 506 -13.44 28.10 19.71
CA THR A 506 -12.69 28.83 18.67
C THR A 506 -11.91 27.92 17.72
N CYS A 507 -11.45 26.76 18.21
CA CYS A 507 -10.66 25.79 17.46
C CYS A 507 -11.42 24.48 17.20
N ASP A 508 -12.75 24.50 17.30
CA ASP A 508 -13.60 23.31 17.14
C ASP A 508 -13.14 22.13 18.02
N PHE A 509 -12.71 22.44 19.25
CA PHE A 509 -12.22 21.50 20.26
C PHE A 509 -10.95 20.72 19.87
N THR A 510 -10.25 21.09 18.80
CA THR A 510 -9.01 20.42 18.37
C THR A 510 -7.78 20.80 19.19
N GLY A 511 -7.81 21.96 19.86
CA GLY A 511 -6.66 22.54 20.57
C GLY A 511 -5.67 23.29 19.67
N MET A 512 -5.85 23.22 18.35
CA MET A 512 -4.94 23.81 17.35
C MET A 512 -5.71 24.76 16.43
N LYS A 513 -5.13 25.88 16.03
CA LYS A 513 -5.75 26.81 15.08
C LYS A 513 -4.70 27.55 14.27
N GLY A 514 -4.74 27.36 12.94
CA GLY A 514 -3.78 27.95 12.01
C GLY A 514 -2.47 27.18 11.94
N ARG A 515 -1.50 27.72 11.18
CA ARG A 515 -0.25 27.03 10.82
C ARG A 515 0.98 27.86 11.18
N VAL A 516 2.10 27.18 11.36
CA VAL A 516 3.43 27.76 11.56
C VAL A 516 4.41 27.11 10.57
N ALA A 517 5.26 27.92 9.94
CA ALA A 517 6.29 27.41 9.06
C ALA A 517 7.52 26.95 9.86
N ILE A 518 8.11 25.85 9.41
CA ILE A 518 9.35 25.28 9.93
C ILE A 518 10.35 25.28 8.77
N TYR A 519 11.52 25.86 9.02
CA TYR A 519 12.54 26.10 8.03
C TYR A 519 13.82 25.32 8.36
N GLU A 520 14.47 24.84 7.30
CA GLU A 520 15.86 24.40 7.29
C GLU A 520 16.56 25.21 6.21
N VAL A 521 17.56 26.00 6.58
CA VAL A 521 18.22 26.95 5.68
C VAL A 521 19.69 26.61 5.54
N MET A 522 20.11 26.28 4.32
CA MET A 522 21.47 25.90 3.97
C MET A 522 22.07 26.96 3.05
N ALA A 523 22.81 27.90 3.63
CA ALA A 523 23.63 28.84 2.86
C ALA A 523 24.86 28.11 2.28
N VAL A 524 25.15 28.30 1.00
CA VAL A 524 26.24 27.61 0.31
C VAL A 524 27.55 28.38 0.47
N THR A 525 28.37 27.97 1.43
CA THR A 525 29.71 28.54 1.66
C THR A 525 30.76 27.94 0.72
N GLU A 526 31.96 28.52 0.67
CA GLU A 526 33.09 27.99 -0.12
C GLU A 526 33.44 26.53 0.21
N GLU A 527 33.38 26.13 1.48
CA GLU A 527 33.61 24.75 1.90
C GLU A 527 32.52 23.82 1.36
N LEU A 528 31.26 24.24 1.42
CA LEU A 528 30.15 23.48 0.83
C LEU A 528 30.28 23.40 -0.69
N ARG A 529 30.69 24.48 -1.37
CA ARG A 529 30.98 24.46 -2.82
C ARG A 529 32.02 23.40 -3.15
N ASN A 530 33.09 23.30 -2.37
CA ASN A 530 34.15 22.30 -2.56
C ASN A 530 33.66 20.87 -2.36
N VAL A 531 32.77 20.62 -1.38
CA VAL A 531 32.16 19.30 -1.17
C VAL A 531 31.25 18.94 -2.36
N ILE A 532 30.43 19.89 -2.82
CA ILE A 532 29.55 19.69 -4.00
C ILE A 532 30.40 19.39 -5.24
N LEU A 533 31.47 20.15 -5.48
CA LEU A 533 32.40 19.97 -6.60
C LEU A 533 33.00 18.55 -6.65
N LYS A 534 33.28 17.97 -5.47
CA LYS A 534 33.87 16.63 -5.34
C LYS A 534 32.84 15.50 -5.34
N ASN A 535 31.56 15.79 -5.59
CA ASN A 535 30.45 14.84 -5.45
C ASN A 535 30.39 14.22 -4.04
N GLY A 536 30.54 15.05 -3.01
CA GLY A 536 30.34 14.62 -1.63
C GLY A 536 28.95 14.05 -1.39
N THR A 537 28.87 13.08 -0.49
CA THR A 537 27.62 12.43 -0.09
C THR A 537 26.69 13.40 0.61
N THR A 538 25.38 13.10 0.61
CA THR A 538 24.36 13.89 1.32
C THR A 538 24.67 14.02 2.82
N SER A 539 25.27 13.00 3.43
CA SER A 539 25.67 13.03 4.85
C SER A 539 26.80 14.02 5.10
N GLU A 540 27.85 14.03 4.26
CA GLU A 540 28.97 14.98 4.37
C GLU A 540 28.49 16.43 4.21
N ILE A 541 27.61 16.68 3.24
CA ILE A 541 26.99 18.01 3.04
C ILE A 541 26.19 18.41 4.28
N ARG A 542 25.40 17.49 4.84
CA ARG A 542 24.57 17.75 6.02
C ARG A 542 25.41 18.08 7.25
N GLU A 543 26.41 17.26 7.55
CA GLU A 543 27.29 17.44 8.72
C GLU A 543 28.03 18.78 8.64
N LEU A 544 28.58 19.11 7.46
CA LEU A 544 29.25 20.39 7.24
C LEU A 544 28.28 21.57 7.40
N ALA A 545 27.10 21.51 6.76
CA ALA A 545 26.11 22.58 6.88
C ALA A 545 25.62 22.78 8.33
N GLN A 546 25.42 21.68 9.08
CA GLN A 546 25.06 21.77 10.51
C GLN A 546 26.18 22.39 11.35
N SER A 547 27.45 22.04 11.08
CA SER A 547 28.60 22.65 11.75
C SER A 547 28.72 24.17 11.51
N GLN A 548 28.15 24.66 10.40
CA GLN A 548 28.09 26.07 10.03
C GLN A 548 26.83 26.80 10.53
N GLY A 549 25.98 26.11 11.30
CA GLY A 549 24.80 26.71 11.94
C GLY A 549 23.45 26.34 11.32
N MET A 550 23.41 25.52 10.25
CA MET A 550 22.15 25.01 9.72
C MET A 550 21.43 24.15 10.76
N LYS A 551 20.21 24.54 11.11
CA LYS A 551 19.29 23.70 11.89
C LYS A 551 18.48 22.82 10.93
N THR A 552 18.38 21.53 11.24
CA THR A 552 17.50 20.62 10.49
C THR A 552 16.04 20.99 10.68
N LEU A 553 15.16 20.55 9.78
CA LEU A 553 13.71 20.74 9.93
C LEU A 553 13.19 20.28 11.31
N ARG A 554 13.72 19.16 11.83
CA ARG A 554 13.35 18.65 13.15
C ARG A 554 13.79 19.60 14.27
N GLN A 555 15.04 20.07 14.24
CA GLN A 555 15.55 21.05 15.21
C GLN A 555 14.78 22.38 15.13
N GLY A 556 14.47 22.86 13.92
CA GLY A 556 13.62 24.03 13.71
C GLY A 556 12.23 23.86 14.32
N GLY A 557 11.64 22.66 14.20
CA GLY A 557 10.38 22.32 14.86
C GLY A 557 10.46 22.37 16.38
N LEU A 558 11.52 21.83 16.98
CA LEU A 558 11.74 21.85 18.44
C LEU A 558 11.93 23.27 18.98
N VAL A 559 12.58 24.16 18.21
CA VAL A 559 12.63 25.60 18.55
C VAL A 559 11.21 26.19 18.62
N LYS A 560 10.29 25.80 17.71
CA LYS A 560 8.88 26.24 17.76
C LYS A 560 8.10 25.66 18.94
N VAL A 561 8.48 24.50 19.45
CA VAL A 561 7.93 23.91 20.69
C VAL A 561 8.40 24.72 21.90
N LEU A 562 9.69 25.08 21.94
CA LEU A 562 10.27 25.94 23.00
C LEU A 562 9.67 27.36 23.00
N GLU A 563 9.34 27.92 21.83
CA GLU A 563 8.59 29.18 21.70
C GLU A 563 7.12 29.04 22.15
N GLY A 564 6.63 27.81 22.34
CA GLY A 564 5.24 27.50 22.66
C GLY A 564 4.27 27.81 21.52
N THR A 565 4.76 27.74 20.28
CA THR A 565 3.96 27.98 19.07
C THR A 565 3.28 26.70 18.58
N THR A 566 3.93 25.56 18.74
CA THR A 566 3.42 24.22 18.39
C THR A 566 3.71 23.24 19.51
N THR A 567 3.23 21.99 19.40
CA THR A 567 3.42 20.95 20.42
C THR A 567 4.47 19.93 19.97
N ILE A 568 4.98 19.12 20.91
CA ILE A 568 5.99 18.11 20.60
C ILE A 568 5.43 17.02 19.67
N GLU A 569 4.13 16.71 19.80
CA GLU A 569 3.42 15.71 19.00
C GLU A 569 3.34 16.09 17.51
N GLU A 570 3.42 17.38 17.18
CA GLU A 570 3.51 17.87 15.80
C GLU A 570 4.92 17.69 15.21
N VAL A 571 5.96 17.58 16.05
CA VAL A 571 7.35 17.43 15.63
C VAL A 571 7.79 15.96 15.62
N ASN A 572 7.39 15.18 16.63
CA ASN A 572 7.64 13.76 16.77
C ASN A 572 6.48 13.06 17.50
N GLY A 573 6.16 11.83 17.12
CA GLY A 573 5.12 11.05 17.79
C GLY A 573 5.28 9.56 17.56
N GLU A 574 4.64 8.76 18.40
CA GLU A 574 4.57 7.30 18.27
C GLU A 574 3.17 6.88 17.83
N ILE A 575 3.11 5.88 16.95
CA ILE A 575 1.85 5.29 16.50
C ILE A 575 2.02 3.78 16.40
N GLU A 576 1.08 3.05 16.98
CA GLU A 576 0.98 1.61 16.77
C GLU A 576 0.31 1.34 15.44
N ALA A 577 0.96 0.54 14.60
CA ALA A 577 0.43 0.07 13.33
C ALA A 577 1.08 -1.25 12.95
N ASP A 578 0.38 -2.05 12.14
CA ASP A 578 0.85 -3.37 11.72
C ASP A 578 2.17 -3.34 10.91
N ASN A 579 2.45 -2.20 10.27
CA ASN A 579 3.67 -1.95 9.51
C ASN A 579 3.91 -0.44 9.34
N ARG A 580 5.12 -0.08 8.90
CA ARG A 580 5.52 1.32 8.66
C ARG A 580 4.59 2.06 7.68
N PRO A 581 4.13 1.48 6.56
CA PRO A 581 3.12 2.11 5.70
C PRO A 581 1.77 2.37 6.39
N ALA A 582 1.27 1.44 7.20
CA ALA A 582 0.06 1.64 8.00
C ALA A 582 0.24 2.74 9.05
N ALA A 583 1.43 2.85 9.65
CA ALA A 583 1.79 3.98 10.51
C ALA A 583 1.75 5.30 9.75
N VAL A 584 2.36 5.37 8.56
CA VAL A 584 2.33 6.57 7.70
C VAL A 584 0.91 6.91 7.24
N ALA A 585 0.10 5.93 6.86
CA ALA A 585 -1.28 6.13 6.44
C ALA A 585 -2.16 6.62 7.59
N ALA A 586 -1.98 6.05 8.79
CA ALA A 586 -2.67 6.50 10.00
C ALA A 586 -2.22 7.90 10.43
N LEU A 587 -0.93 8.24 10.27
CA LEU A 587 -0.43 9.60 10.47
C LEU A 587 -1.03 10.57 9.44
N ARG A 588 -1.09 10.21 8.16
CA ARG A 588 -1.73 11.01 7.12
C ARG A 588 -3.22 11.22 7.36
N ALA A 589 -3.93 10.19 7.83
CA ALA A 589 -5.35 10.29 8.21
C ALA A 589 -5.55 11.30 9.37
N LYS A 590 -4.55 11.43 10.25
CA LYS A 590 -4.51 12.44 11.32
C LYS A 590 -3.97 13.80 10.86
N GLY A 591 -3.65 13.99 9.57
CA GLY A 591 -3.09 15.22 9.04
C GLY A 591 -1.59 15.39 9.21
N VAL A 592 -0.88 14.37 9.70
CA VAL A 592 0.55 14.42 9.98
C VAL A 592 1.33 13.85 8.79
N VAL A 593 2.20 14.68 8.20
CA VAL A 593 3.13 14.25 7.14
C VAL A 593 4.45 13.86 7.79
N ALA A 594 4.63 12.56 8.02
CA ALA A 594 5.86 12.05 8.63
C ALA A 594 7.08 12.30 7.73
N THR A 595 8.10 12.99 8.26
CA THR A 595 9.39 13.22 7.58
C THR A 595 10.33 12.03 7.73
N ALA A 596 10.24 11.34 8.86
CA ALA A 596 10.89 10.06 9.14
C ALA A 596 9.93 9.19 9.96
N VAL A 597 9.94 7.88 9.71
CA VAL A 597 9.23 6.91 10.53
C VAL A 597 10.23 5.82 10.89
N GLU A 598 10.55 5.70 12.17
CA GLU A 598 11.47 4.70 12.68
C GLU A 598 10.68 3.64 13.43
N GLU A 599 10.95 2.37 13.13
CA GLU A 599 10.31 1.27 13.83
C GLU A 599 10.94 1.14 15.22
N LYS A 600 10.19 1.55 16.24
CA LYS A 600 10.57 1.29 17.63
C LYS A 600 10.29 -0.18 17.93
N LYS A 601 11.34 -1.00 17.95
CA LYS A 601 11.23 -2.46 18.18
C LYS A 601 10.58 -2.74 19.53
N GLY A 602 9.28 -3.00 19.53
CA GLY A 602 8.63 -3.72 20.62
C GLY A 602 9.17 -5.14 20.72
N LYS A 603 9.13 -5.73 21.92
CA LYS A 603 9.59 -7.11 22.22
C LYS A 603 8.97 -8.20 21.30
N ALA A 604 7.98 -7.86 20.48
CA ALA A 604 7.37 -8.72 19.46
C ALA A 604 8.19 -8.87 18.15
N ALA A 605 9.19 -8.01 17.88
CA ALA A 605 9.96 -8.02 16.62
C ALA A 605 10.81 -9.29 16.41
N ALA A 606 11.19 -9.99 17.47
CA ALA A 606 11.93 -11.25 17.39
C ALA A 606 11.07 -12.39 16.80
N ALA A 607 9.74 -12.35 16.97
CA ALA A 607 8.83 -13.34 16.42
C ALA A 607 8.52 -13.10 14.93
N ALA A 608 8.44 -11.84 14.50
CA ALA A 608 8.15 -11.48 13.10
C ALA A 608 9.37 -11.69 12.17
N ALA A 609 10.60 -11.44 12.65
CA ALA A 609 11.82 -11.76 11.90
C ALA A 609 12.03 -13.28 11.72
N ALA A 610 11.52 -14.09 12.65
CA ALA A 610 11.46 -15.54 12.49
C ALA A 610 10.42 -15.97 11.44
N ALA A 611 9.30 -15.24 11.32
CA ALA A 611 8.25 -15.48 10.31
C ALA A 611 8.67 -15.11 8.87
N ALA A 612 9.53 -14.10 8.67
CA ALA A 612 10.06 -13.75 7.34
C ALA A 612 10.97 -14.84 6.74
N LYS A 613 11.57 -15.72 7.57
CA LYS A 613 12.31 -16.91 7.10
C LYS A 613 11.42 -18.08 6.67
N LEU A 614 10.10 -17.98 6.87
CA LEU A 614 9.09 -18.99 6.56
C LEU A 614 8.37 -18.74 5.21
N GLY A 615 9.00 -18.05 4.25
CA GLY A 615 8.53 -18.09 2.86
C GLY A 615 8.53 -19.53 2.34
N GLY A 616 7.35 -20.11 2.15
CA GLY A 616 7.19 -21.45 1.57
C GLY A 616 7.62 -21.47 0.10
N SER A 617 8.06 -22.61 -0.42
CA SER A 617 8.33 -22.74 -1.85
C SER A 617 7.02 -22.85 -2.63
N VAL A 618 6.95 -22.17 -3.78
CA VAL A 618 5.77 -22.19 -4.67
C VAL A 618 5.96 -23.24 -5.76
N LYS A 619 4.88 -23.90 -6.19
CA LYS A 619 4.97 -24.86 -7.29
C LYS A 619 5.24 -24.11 -8.61
N ALA A 620 6.11 -24.67 -9.45
CA ALA A 620 6.47 -24.06 -10.73
C ALA A 620 5.26 -23.74 -11.64
N LYS A 621 4.22 -24.58 -11.62
CA LYS A 621 2.97 -24.33 -12.37
C LYS A 621 2.17 -23.14 -11.82
N GLU A 622 2.10 -22.99 -10.51
CA GLU A 622 1.41 -21.86 -9.86
C GLU A 622 2.15 -20.54 -10.15
N LEU A 623 3.48 -20.56 -10.07
CA LEU A 623 4.31 -19.40 -10.42
C LEU A 623 4.18 -19.03 -11.90
N ALA A 624 4.10 -20.00 -12.81
CA ALA A 624 3.89 -19.75 -14.25
C ALA A 624 2.57 -19.02 -14.51
N ILE A 625 1.47 -19.50 -13.93
CA ILE A 625 0.14 -18.87 -14.07
C ILE A 625 0.14 -17.46 -13.48
N TYR A 626 0.72 -17.29 -12.28
CA TYR A 626 0.88 -16.00 -11.63
C TYR A 626 1.61 -14.99 -12.52
N THR A 627 2.77 -15.36 -13.07
CA THR A 627 3.56 -14.48 -13.93
C THR A 627 2.84 -14.18 -15.24
N ARG A 628 2.11 -15.14 -15.81
CA ARG A 628 1.31 -14.93 -17.02
C ARG A 628 0.20 -13.91 -16.80
N GLN A 629 -0.56 -14.07 -15.72
CA GLN A 629 -1.61 -13.11 -15.35
C GLN A 629 -1.01 -11.74 -15.10
N PHE A 630 0.12 -11.66 -14.39
CA PHE A 630 0.81 -10.40 -14.14
C PHE A 630 1.23 -9.71 -15.45
N SER A 631 1.87 -10.46 -16.36
CA SER A 631 2.25 -9.97 -17.68
C SER A 631 1.05 -9.45 -18.48
N THR A 632 -0.05 -10.21 -18.53
CA THR A 632 -1.25 -9.82 -19.29
C THR A 632 -1.90 -8.54 -18.77
N MET A 633 -1.93 -8.33 -17.44
CA MET A 633 -2.49 -7.10 -16.88
C MET A 633 -1.59 -5.88 -17.11
N VAL A 634 -0.27 -6.05 -17.00
CA VAL A 634 0.68 -4.98 -17.29
C VAL A 634 0.66 -4.62 -18.78
N ASP A 635 0.58 -5.61 -19.67
CA ASP A 635 0.42 -5.44 -21.12
C ASP A 635 -0.91 -4.72 -21.48
N ALA A 636 -1.97 -4.97 -20.72
CA ALA A 636 -3.25 -4.26 -20.83
C ALA A 636 -3.22 -2.83 -20.25
N GLY A 637 -2.06 -2.35 -19.77
CA GLY A 637 -1.88 -0.99 -19.27
C GLY A 637 -2.41 -0.74 -17.87
N LEU A 638 -2.72 -1.79 -17.08
CA LEU A 638 -3.14 -1.59 -15.69
C LEU A 638 -1.95 -1.10 -14.84
N PRO A 639 -2.19 -0.18 -13.88
CA PRO A 639 -1.16 0.22 -12.92
C PRO A 639 -0.61 -0.97 -12.14
N ILE A 640 0.72 -1.05 -11.99
CA ILE A 640 1.43 -2.18 -11.35
C ILE A 640 0.88 -2.49 -9.94
N ALA A 641 0.64 -1.44 -9.14
CA ALA A 641 0.07 -1.59 -7.80
C ALA A 641 -1.32 -2.26 -7.83
N GLN A 642 -2.14 -1.95 -8.84
CA GLN A 642 -3.45 -2.56 -9.03
C GLN A 642 -3.31 -4.02 -9.51
N CYS A 643 -2.39 -4.29 -10.44
CA CYS A 643 -2.08 -5.65 -10.90
C CYS A 643 -1.71 -6.55 -9.71
N LEU A 644 -0.82 -6.09 -8.82
CA LEU A 644 -0.41 -6.85 -7.64
C LEU A 644 -1.56 -7.07 -6.66
N GLN A 645 -2.44 -6.08 -6.47
CA GLN A 645 -3.61 -6.24 -5.61
C GLN A 645 -4.57 -7.31 -6.15
N ILE A 646 -4.88 -7.27 -7.46
CA ILE A 646 -5.71 -8.29 -8.13
C ILE A 646 -5.07 -9.68 -8.01
N LEU A 647 -3.77 -9.79 -8.24
CA LEU A 647 -3.04 -11.06 -8.10
C LEU A 647 -3.09 -11.60 -6.68
N SER A 648 -3.05 -10.72 -5.67
CA SER A 648 -3.14 -11.14 -4.27
C SER A 648 -4.51 -11.72 -3.93
N GLU A 649 -5.58 -11.14 -4.45
CA GLU A 649 -6.97 -11.57 -4.22
C GLU A 649 -7.30 -12.87 -4.97
N GLN A 650 -6.78 -13.02 -6.20
CA GLN A 650 -7.10 -14.16 -7.07
C GLN A 650 -6.16 -15.36 -6.89
N SER A 651 -5.06 -15.23 -6.16
CA SER A 651 -4.09 -16.33 -6.03
C SER A 651 -4.60 -17.48 -5.15
N GLU A 652 -4.74 -18.66 -5.77
CA GLU A 652 -5.07 -19.92 -5.09
C GLU A 652 -4.01 -20.32 -4.07
N SER A 653 -2.74 -19.96 -4.32
CA SER A 653 -1.62 -20.28 -3.44
C SER A 653 -1.55 -19.31 -2.28
N LYS A 654 -1.77 -19.82 -1.05
CA LYS A 654 -1.70 -19.00 0.17
C LYS A 654 -0.38 -18.23 0.30
N VAL A 655 0.73 -18.86 -0.10
CA VAL A 655 2.06 -18.25 -0.07
C VAL A 655 2.15 -17.08 -1.05
N LEU A 656 1.72 -17.26 -2.31
CA LEU A 656 1.74 -16.16 -3.29
C LEU A 656 0.80 -15.03 -2.88
N ARG A 657 -0.40 -15.33 -2.39
CA ARG A 657 -1.34 -14.32 -1.90
C ARG A 657 -0.74 -13.45 -0.79
N ASP A 658 -0.16 -14.08 0.24
CA ASP A 658 0.45 -13.35 1.36
C ASP A 658 1.69 -12.55 0.93
N VAL A 659 2.52 -13.12 0.04
CA VAL A 659 3.73 -12.44 -0.46
C VAL A 659 3.36 -11.30 -1.40
N THR A 660 2.46 -11.51 -2.35
CA THR A 660 2.01 -10.50 -3.31
C THR A 660 1.28 -9.35 -2.64
N ALA A 661 0.48 -9.60 -1.60
CA ALA A 661 -0.14 -8.52 -0.81
C ALA A 661 0.90 -7.61 -0.15
N ARG A 662 1.99 -8.19 0.37
CA ARG A 662 3.10 -7.41 0.96
C ARG A 662 3.88 -6.64 -0.09
N ILE A 663 4.13 -7.25 -1.25
CA ILE A 663 4.77 -6.58 -2.38
C ILE A 663 3.90 -5.43 -2.90
N ALA A 664 2.58 -5.61 -3.01
CA ALA A 664 1.65 -4.56 -3.39
C ALA A 664 1.74 -3.37 -2.43
N ALA A 665 1.80 -3.63 -1.12
CA ALA A 665 1.96 -2.60 -0.10
C ALA A 665 3.32 -1.89 -0.19
N ASP A 666 4.41 -2.62 -0.47
CA ASP A 666 5.75 -2.04 -0.65
C ASP A 666 5.79 -1.09 -1.86
N VAL A 667 5.23 -1.52 -3.01
CA VAL A 667 5.18 -0.73 -4.24
C VAL A 667 4.27 0.49 -4.09
N GLN A 668 3.11 0.35 -3.43
CA GLN A 668 2.26 1.50 -3.07
C GLN A 668 2.94 2.45 -2.08
N GLY A 669 3.87 1.94 -1.27
CA GLY A 669 4.72 2.69 -0.36
C GLY A 669 5.89 3.41 -1.03
N GLY A 670 6.07 3.24 -2.35
CA GLY A 670 7.12 3.90 -3.14
C GLY A 670 8.43 3.13 -3.26
N ALA A 671 8.50 1.87 -2.82
CA ALA A 671 9.62 1.00 -3.14
C ALA A 671 9.56 0.56 -4.61
N THR A 672 10.72 0.29 -5.20
CA THR A 672 10.75 -0.26 -6.57
C THR A 672 10.16 -1.66 -6.61
N LEU A 673 9.61 -2.05 -7.76
CA LEU A 673 9.06 -3.38 -7.99
C LEU A 673 10.13 -4.44 -7.77
N ALA A 674 11.33 -4.23 -8.32
CA ALA A 674 12.44 -5.16 -8.15
C ALA A 674 12.87 -5.35 -6.68
N GLU A 675 13.04 -4.25 -5.92
CA GLU A 675 13.40 -4.32 -4.49
C GLU A 675 12.33 -5.04 -3.67
N SER A 676 11.06 -4.85 -4.00
CA SER A 676 9.93 -5.47 -3.31
C SER A 676 9.91 -6.99 -3.53
N PHE A 677 10.15 -7.45 -4.76
CA PHE A 677 10.26 -8.87 -5.09
C PHE A 677 11.54 -9.52 -4.51
N ALA A 678 12.65 -8.78 -4.45
CA ALA A 678 13.94 -9.26 -3.93
C ALA A 678 13.89 -9.72 -2.47
N LYS A 679 12.93 -9.21 -1.67
CA LYS A 679 12.70 -9.62 -0.27
C LYS A 679 12.28 -11.09 -0.13
N TYR A 680 11.84 -11.74 -1.21
CA TYR A 680 11.28 -13.09 -1.18
C TYR A 680 12.04 -14.09 -2.08
N PRO A 681 13.35 -14.34 -1.83
CA PRO A 681 14.22 -15.15 -2.70
C PRO A 681 13.85 -16.64 -2.76
N LYS A 682 12.99 -17.12 -1.85
CA LYS A 682 12.45 -18.50 -1.89
C LYS A 682 11.26 -18.66 -2.85
N THR A 683 10.61 -17.56 -3.20
CA THR A 683 9.43 -17.52 -4.07
C THR A 683 9.82 -17.05 -5.47
N PHE A 684 10.61 -15.97 -5.56
CA PHE A 684 11.09 -15.39 -6.80
C PHE A 684 12.61 -15.55 -6.85
N ASP A 685 13.11 -16.14 -7.93
CA ASP A 685 14.54 -16.33 -8.11
C ASP A 685 15.23 -15.03 -8.58
N ASN A 686 16.56 -15.03 -8.60
CA ASN A 686 17.33 -13.85 -9.01
C ASN A 686 17.06 -13.44 -10.47
N LEU A 687 16.72 -14.39 -11.34
CA LEU A 687 16.37 -14.08 -12.73
C LEU A 687 15.07 -13.29 -12.79
N PHE A 688 14.06 -13.69 -12.02
CA PHE A 688 12.79 -12.98 -11.88
C PHE A 688 13.01 -11.53 -11.46
N VAL A 689 13.76 -11.33 -10.37
CA VAL A 689 14.04 -10.01 -9.79
C VAL A 689 14.82 -9.13 -10.76
N ASN A 690 15.85 -9.67 -11.40
CA ASN A 690 16.67 -8.90 -12.35
C ASN A 690 15.88 -8.51 -13.60
N MET A 691 15.01 -9.37 -14.10
CA MET A 691 14.13 -9.05 -15.23
C MET A 691 13.15 -7.93 -14.88
N LEU A 692 12.64 -7.90 -13.65
CA LEU A 692 11.82 -6.78 -13.18
C LEU A 692 12.63 -5.50 -13.08
N ALA A 693 13.85 -5.55 -12.54
CA ALA A 693 14.72 -4.37 -12.40
C ALA A 693 15.03 -3.72 -13.76
N VAL A 694 15.31 -4.55 -14.76
CA VAL A 694 15.58 -4.12 -16.14
C VAL A 694 14.31 -3.54 -16.78
N GLY A 695 13.18 -4.23 -16.63
CA GLY A 695 11.90 -3.75 -17.16
C GLY A 695 11.42 -2.45 -16.52
N GLU A 696 11.64 -2.28 -15.21
CA GLU A 696 11.29 -1.09 -14.44
C GLU A 696 12.20 0.09 -14.77
N SER A 697 13.52 -0.12 -14.80
CA SER A 697 14.49 0.95 -15.11
C SER A 697 14.46 1.36 -16.59
N GLY A 698 14.16 0.41 -17.48
CA GLY A 698 14.10 0.61 -18.92
C GLY A 698 12.72 0.98 -19.48
N GLY A 699 11.68 1.00 -18.64
CA GLY A 699 10.30 1.31 -19.07
C GLY A 699 9.67 0.26 -20.01
N VAL A 700 10.18 -0.98 -20.00
CA VAL A 700 9.77 -2.10 -20.89
C VAL A 700 9.31 -3.31 -20.07
N LEU A 701 8.59 -3.03 -18.98
CA LEU A 701 8.19 -4.03 -17.98
C LEU A 701 7.23 -5.08 -18.56
N ASP A 702 6.34 -4.69 -19.45
CA ASP A 702 5.46 -5.54 -20.24
C ASP A 702 6.24 -6.61 -21.01
N VAL A 703 7.24 -6.20 -21.79
CA VAL A 703 8.09 -7.10 -22.60
C VAL A 703 8.90 -8.02 -21.70
N CYS A 704 9.49 -7.49 -20.63
CA CYS A 704 10.27 -8.26 -19.67
C CYS A 704 9.41 -9.32 -18.95
N LEU A 705 8.21 -8.96 -18.50
CA LEU A 705 7.26 -9.88 -17.86
C LEU A 705 6.76 -10.95 -18.83
N GLN A 706 6.52 -10.61 -20.10
CA GLN A 706 6.07 -11.58 -21.10
C GLN A 706 7.16 -12.62 -21.40
N ARG A 707 8.41 -12.18 -21.51
CA ARG A 707 9.58 -13.06 -21.66
C ARG A 707 9.79 -13.94 -20.44
N LEU A 708 9.67 -13.36 -19.24
CA LEU A 708 9.75 -14.08 -17.98
C LEU A 708 8.64 -15.15 -17.86
N SER A 709 7.40 -14.80 -18.22
CA SER A 709 6.27 -15.74 -18.27
C SER A 709 6.58 -16.92 -19.19
N THR A 710 7.02 -16.64 -20.42
CA THR A 710 7.34 -17.67 -21.42
C THR A 710 8.45 -18.61 -20.92
N TYR A 711 9.48 -18.05 -20.30
CA TYR A 711 10.57 -18.82 -19.70
C TYR A 711 10.08 -19.75 -18.58
N ILE A 712 9.31 -19.22 -17.61
CA ILE A 712 8.82 -20.00 -16.46
C ILE A 712 7.84 -21.09 -16.94
N GLU A 713 7.00 -20.81 -17.94
CA GLU A 713 6.08 -21.79 -18.55
C GLU A 713 6.84 -22.95 -19.21
N LYS A 714 7.83 -22.65 -20.06
CA LYS A 714 8.66 -23.68 -20.71
C LYS A 714 9.42 -24.52 -19.67
N ALA A 715 9.99 -23.88 -18.65
CA ALA A 715 10.69 -24.58 -17.57
C ALA A 715 9.74 -25.48 -16.75
N ALA A 716 8.52 -25.02 -16.45
CA ALA A 716 7.50 -25.78 -15.75
C ALA A 716 7.00 -26.98 -16.59
N LYS A 717 6.81 -26.78 -17.90
CA LYS A 717 6.41 -27.83 -18.85
C LYS A 717 7.46 -28.94 -18.90
N LEU A 718 8.74 -28.59 -19.06
CA LEU A 718 9.85 -29.54 -19.10
C LEU A 718 9.93 -30.36 -17.81
N LYS A 719 9.85 -29.70 -16.65
CA LYS A 719 9.85 -30.40 -15.35
C LYS A 719 8.62 -31.31 -15.18
N GLY A 720 7.48 -30.90 -15.71
CA GLY A 720 6.25 -31.69 -15.74
C GLY A 720 6.37 -32.94 -16.61
N GLN A 721 6.91 -32.80 -17.82
CA GLN A 721 7.18 -33.92 -18.74
C GLN A 721 8.13 -34.95 -18.11
N VAL A 722 9.26 -34.49 -17.54
CA VAL A 722 10.21 -35.38 -16.85
C VAL A 722 9.55 -36.08 -15.67
N LYS A 723 8.77 -35.36 -14.84
CA LYS A 723 8.06 -35.98 -13.72
C LYS A 723 7.06 -37.03 -14.21
N SER A 724 6.26 -36.72 -15.23
CA SER A 724 5.26 -37.62 -15.80
C SER A 724 5.89 -38.88 -16.38
N ALA A 725 6.99 -38.72 -17.14
CA ALA A 725 7.77 -39.82 -17.69
C ALA A 725 8.33 -40.75 -16.61
N MET A 726 8.70 -40.20 -15.44
CA MET A 726 9.24 -40.98 -14.32
C MET A 726 8.18 -41.68 -13.46
N VAL A 727 6.90 -41.28 -13.51
CA VAL A 727 5.86 -41.91 -12.67
C VAL A 727 5.74 -43.40 -12.96
N TYR A 728 5.60 -43.79 -14.24
CA TYR A 728 5.39 -45.19 -14.62
C TYR A 728 6.57 -46.10 -14.22
N PRO A 729 7.85 -45.75 -14.53
CA PRO A 729 9.00 -46.51 -14.06
C PRO A 729 9.08 -46.64 -12.54
N VAL A 730 8.90 -45.54 -11.81
CA VAL A 730 9.00 -45.54 -10.35
C VAL A 730 7.88 -46.38 -9.73
N THR A 731 6.64 -46.28 -10.22
CA THR A 731 5.51 -47.05 -9.70
C THR A 731 5.69 -48.54 -9.93
N ILE A 732 6.06 -48.98 -11.13
CA ILE A 732 6.29 -50.41 -11.41
C ILE A 732 7.47 -50.94 -10.60
N ILE A 733 8.61 -50.24 -10.54
CA ILE A 733 9.77 -50.68 -9.77
C ILE A 733 9.41 -50.76 -8.27
N SER A 734 8.64 -49.80 -7.75
CA SER A 734 8.20 -49.82 -6.35
C SER A 734 7.32 -51.03 -6.04
N VAL A 735 6.34 -51.33 -6.92
CA VAL A 735 5.47 -52.51 -6.78
C VAL A 735 6.29 -53.79 -6.91
N ALA A 736 7.20 -53.87 -7.89
CA ALA A 736 8.09 -55.01 -8.10
C ALA A 736 8.97 -55.27 -6.87
N CYS A 737 9.60 -54.24 -6.31
CA CYS A 737 10.39 -54.33 -5.08
C CYS A 737 9.54 -54.80 -3.90
N LEU A 738 8.32 -54.28 -3.74
CA LEU A 738 7.40 -54.73 -2.68
C LEU A 738 7.05 -56.22 -2.83
N VAL A 739 6.73 -56.67 -4.04
CA VAL A 739 6.44 -58.09 -4.34
C VAL A 739 7.66 -58.97 -4.07
N ILE A 740 8.85 -58.56 -4.53
CA ILE A 740 10.10 -59.30 -4.29
C ILE A 740 10.40 -59.37 -2.79
N ILE A 741 10.27 -58.27 -2.05
CA ILE A 741 10.49 -58.25 -0.59
C ILE A 741 9.47 -59.15 0.10
N PHE A 742 8.19 -59.10 -0.27
CA PHE A 742 7.16 -59.96 0.29
C PHE A 742 7.46 -61.45 0.02
N MET A 743 7.81 -61.79 -1.22
CA MET A 743 8.21 -63.15 -1.60
C MET A 743 9.44 -63.62 -0.80
N MET A 744 10.46 -62.77 -0.65
CA MET A 744 11.67 -63.09 0.11
C MET A 744 11.41 -63.22 1.62
N VAL A 745 10.57 -62.38 2.21
CA VAL A 745 10.37 -62.33 3.68
C VAL A 745 9.36 -63.37 4.18
N PHE A 746 8.31 -63.67 3.41
CA PHE A 746 7.21 -64.54 3.85
C PHE A 746 7.19 -65.87 3.12
N VAL A 747 7.25 -65.84 1.78
CA VAL A 747 7.05 -67.05 0.97
C VAL A 747 8.26 -67.96 1.06
N LEU A 748 9.45 -67.44 0.78
CA LEU A 748 10.68 -68.24 0.70
C LEU A 748 11.04 -68.97 2.02
N PRO A 749 10.96 -68.34 3.21
CA PRO A 749 11.27 -69.02 4.49
C PRO A 749 10.29 -70.14 4.83
N THR A 750 9.04 -70.02 4.38
CA THR A 750 8.01 -71.06 4.57
C THR A 750 8.41 -72.32 3.80
N PHE A 751 8.84 -72.16 2.55
CA PHE A 751 9.35 -73.26 1.74
C PHE A 751 10.69 -73.81 2.28
N ALA A 752 11.60 -72.94 2.74
CA ALA A 752 12.87 -73.37 3.33
C ALA A 752 12.67 -74.26 4.57
N ASN A 753 11.74 -73.88 5.46
CA ASN A 753 11.38 -74.69 6.64
C ASN A 753 10.71 -76.01 6.23
N MET A 754 9.84 -75.99 5.23
CA MET A 754 9.22 -77.21 4.67
C MET A 754 10.29 -78.18 4.15
N PHE A 755 11.23 -77.72 3.34
CA PHE A 755 12.30 -78.57 2.80
C PHE A 755 13.26 -79.09 3.88
N LYS A 756 13.56 -78.28 4.90
CA LYS A 756 14.40 -78.69 6.03
C LYS A 756 13.76 -79.82 6.84
N ASN A 757 12.44 -79.78 7.03
CA ASN A 757 11.69 -80.83 7.72
C ASN A 757 11.58 -82.14 6.91
N MET A 758 11.78 -82.06 5.58
CA MET A 758 11.73 -83.21 4.67
C MET A 758 13.10 -83.85 4.40
N GLY A 759 14.19 -83.35 5.01
CA GLY A 759 15.53 -83.95 4.90
C GLY A 759 16.21 -83.82 3.51
N ALA A 760 15.72 -82.96 2.63
CA ALA A 760 16.22 -82.82 1.26
C ALA A 760 17.42 -81.84 1.15
N GLU A 761 18.45 -82.20 0.37
CA GLU A 761 19.56 -81.29 0.08
C GLU A 761 19.16 -80.19 -0.91
N LEU A 762 19.25 -78.94 -0.46
CA LEU A 762 18.88 -77.78 -1.26
C LEU A 762 19.91 -77.54 -2.41
N PRO A 763 19.45 -77.37 -3.66
CA PRO A 763 20.29 -76.92 -4.78
C PRO A 763 20.96 -75.57 -4.51
N LEU A 764 22.10 -75.33 -5.19
CA LEU A 764 22.88 -74.09 -5.05
C LEU A 764 22.05 -72.80 -5.30
N PRO A 765 21.21 -72.70 -6.36
CA PRO A 765 20.37 -71.51 -6.57
C PRO A 765 19.42 -71.24 -5.39
N THR A 766 18.81 -72.29 -4.85
CA THR A 766 17.90 -72.19 -3.69
C THR A 766 18.65 -71.75 -2.44
N LYS A 767 19.88 -72.25 -2.21
CA LYS A 767 20.74 -71.81 -1.08
C LYS A 767 21.09 -70.33 -1.16
N ILE A 768 21.41 -69.81 -2.35
CA ILE A 768 21.73 -68.39 -2.56
C ILE A 768 20.51 -67.51 -2.26
N VAL A 769 19.33 -67.87 -2.77
CA VAL A 769 18.10 -67.08 -2.55
C VAL A 769 17.67 -67.13 -1.09
N ILE A 770 17.82 -68.28 -0.39
CA ILE A 770 17.56 -68.38 1.06
C ILE A 770 18.53 -67.51 1.85
N TRP A 771 19.82 -67.51 1.52
CA TRP A 771 20.79 -66.62 2.15
C TRP A 771 20.44 -65.14 1.96
N MET A 772 20.02 -64.74 0.76
CA MET A 772 19.55 -63.38 0.48
C MET A 772 18.27 -63.04 1.27
N SER A 773 17.34 -63.99 1.39
CA SER A 773 16.12 -63.87 2.20
C SER A 773 16.45 -63.67 3.68
N ASP A 774 17.33 -64.50 4.26
CA ASP A 774 17.73 -64.39 5.67
C ASP A 774 18.46 -63.07 5.95
N MET A 775 19.34 -62.65 5.03
CA MET A 775 20.01 -61.35 5.11
C MET A 775 18.99 -60.21 5.06
N THR A 776 18.01 -60.30 4.16
CA THR A 776 16.94 -59.30 4.05
C THR A 776 16.12 -59.24 5.34
N ARG A 777 15.67 -60.39 5.88
CA ARG A 777 14.85 -60.44 7.10
C ARG A 777 15.57 -59.91 8.34
N LYS A 778 16.87 -60.23 8.48
CA LYS A 778 17.67 -59.83 9.64
C LYS A 778 18.08 -58.35 9.60
N TYR A 779 18.31 -57.80 8.40
CA TYR A 779 18.89 -56.47 8.23
C TYR A 779 17.99 -55.47 7.49
N ILE A 780 16.70 -55.75 7.25
CA ILE A 780 15.83 -54.84 6.47
C ILE A 780 15.83 -53.40 6.99
N ILE A 781 15.79 -53.21 8.31
CA ILE A 781 15.82 -51.89 8.94
C ILE A 781 17.19 -51.22 8.76
N VAL A 782 18.27 -52.00 8.93
CA VAL A 782 19.66 -51.51 8.75
C VAL A 782 19.93 -51.16 7.29
N LEU A 783 19.39 -51.93 6.35
CA LEU A 783 19.56 -51.74 4.91
C LEU A 783 18.79 -50.48 4.43
N LEU A 784 17.56 -50.28 4.92
CA LEU A 784 16.81 -49.05 4.68
C LEU A 784 17.49 -47.82 5.30
N ALA A 785 18.02 -47.94 6.53
CA ALA A 785 18.78 -46.87 7.17
C ALA A 785 20.11 -46.58 6.44
N ALA A 786 20.80 -47.60 5.93
CA ALA A 786 22.02 -47.46 5.14
C ALA A 786 21.76 -46.79 3.79
N ILE A 787 20.66 -47.13 3.11
CA ILE A 787 20.23 -46.45 1.88
C ILE A 787 19.89 -44.99 2.18
N GLY A 788 19.10 -44.72 3.23
CA GLY A 788 18.79 -43.36 3.66
C GLY A 788 20.04 -42.55 4.02
N GLY A 789 20.98 -43.16 4.75
CA GLY A 789 22.27 -42.58 5.11
C GLY A 789 23.17 -42.31 3.90
N ALA A 790 23.22 -43.23 2.93
CA ALA A 790 23.95 -43.07 1.68
C ALA A 790 23.37 -41.94 0.82
N ILE A 791 22.04 -41.85 0.70
CA ILE A 791 21.37 -40.74 0.01
C ILE A 791 21.66 -39.41 0.71
N TYR A 792 21.62 -39.37 2.04
CA TYR A 792 21.97 -38.18 2.82
C TYR A 792 23.43 -37.77 2.65
N ALA A 793 24.36 -38.74 2.71
CA ALA A 793 25.80 -38.51 2.52
C ALA A 793 26.10 -38.02 1.09
N LEU A 794 25.49 -38.63 0.08
CA LEU A 794 25.61 -38.22 -1.32
C LEU A 794 25.07 -36.80 -1.52
N LYS A 795 23.91 -36.48 -0.94
CA LYS A 795 23.31 -35.13 -0.99
C LYS A 795 24.19 -34.10 -0.30
N ARG A 796 24.79 -34.46 0.85
CA ARG A 796 25.70 -33.58 1.57
C ARG A 796 27.02 -33.39 0.83
N TYR A 797 27.55 -34.43 0.19
CA TYR A 797 28.73 -34.34 -0.65
C TYR A 797 28.49 -33.51 -1.91
N TYR A 798 27.33 -33.66 -2.57
CA TYR A 798 26.93 -32.84 -3.72
C TYR A 798 26.83 -31.35 -3.38
N ASN A 799 26.42 -31.01 -2.16
CA ASN A 799 26.38 -29.61 -1.71
C ASN A 799 27.77 -28.98 -1.48
N THR A 800 28.86 -29.75 -1.60
CA THR A 800 30.23 -29.19 -1.58
C THR A 800 30.68 -28.79 -2.98
N ASP A 801 31.53 -27.76 -3.07
CA ASP A 801 32.02 -27.23 -4.36
C ASP A 801 32.81 -28.27 -5.16
N SER A 802 33.67 -29.03 -4.49
CA SER A 802 34.43 -30.12 -5.12
C SER A 802 33.56 -31.33 -5.47
N GLY A 803 32.59 -31.67 -4.61
CA GLY A 803 31.73 -32.84 -4.81
C GLY A 803 30.75 -32.67 -5.97
N SER A 804 30.09 -31.51 -6.08
CA SER A 804 29.24 -31.19 -7.25
C SER A 804 30.04 -31.17 -8.55
N MET A 805 31.27 -30.60 -8.56
CA MET A 805 32.10 -30.59 -9.76
C MET A 805 32.50 -32.01 -10.22
N MET A 806 32.85 -32.89 -9.29
CA MET A 806 33.22 -34.28 -9.61
C MET A 806 32.01 -35.10 -10.09
N ILE A 807 30.86 -34.97 -9.42
CA ILE A 807 29.62 -35.66 -9.79
C ILE A 807 29.09 -35.17 -11.14
N ASP A 808 29.04 -33.85 -11.37
CA ASP A 808 28.56 -33.28 -12.63
C ASP A 808 29.48 -33.68 -13.80
N THR A 809 30.80 -33.72 -13.58
CA THR A 809 31.77 -34.19 -14.58
C THR A 809 31.57 -35.68 -14.90
N PHE A 810 31.31 -36.51 -13.89
CA PHE A 810 31.03 -37.92 -14.08
C PHE A 810 29.71 -38.14 -14.84
N MET A 811 28.63 -37.43 -14.45
CA MET A 811 27.33 -37.51 -15.10
C MET A 811 27.37 -37.14 -16.59
N LEU A 812 28.20 -36.15 -16.96
CA LEU A 812 28.40 -35.78 -18.37
C LEU A 812 29.09 -36.87 -19.21
N LYS A 813 29.78 -37.84 -18.59
CA LYS A 813 30.44 -38.99 -19.24
C LYS A 813 29.53 -40.23 -19.35
N VAL A 814 28.43 -40.29 -18.60
CA VAL A 814 27.51 -41.43 -18.64
C VAL A 814 26.82 -41.48 -20.02
N PRO A 815 26.82 -42.63 -20.72
CA PRO A 815 26.15 -42.75 -22.01
C PRO A 815 24.64 -42.48 -21.87
N VAL A 816 24.04 -41.84 -22.88
CA VAL A 816 22.62 -41.39 -22.92
C VAL A 816 22.31 -40.24 -21.94
N VAL A 817 22.57 -40.40 -20.63
CA VAL A 817 22.30 -39.37 -19.61
C VAL A 817 23.20 -38.14 -19.79
N GLY A 818 24.48 -38.33 -20.07
CA GLY A 818 25.41 -37.23 -20.31
C GLY A 818 25.13 -36.45 -21.60
N MET A 819 24.54 -37.11 -22.62
CA MET A 819 24.05 -36.41 -23.82
C MET A 819 22.84 -35.54 -23.49
N LEU A 820 21.89 -36.07 -22.72
CA LEU A 820 20.70 -35.35 -22.29
C LEU A 820 21.06 -34.13 -21.42
N ILE A 821 21.91 -34.30 -20.40
CA ILE A 821 22.34 -33.19 -19.51
C ILE A 821 23.02 -32.08 -20.31
N ARG A 822 23.85 -32.44 -21.30
CA ARG A 822 24.53 -31.48 -22.16
C ARG A 822 23.55 -30.68 -23.01
N LYS A 823 22.58 -31.34 -23.65
CA LYS A 823 21.53 -30.67 -24.43
C LYS A 823 20.69 -29.72 -23.56
N ILE A 824 20.29 -30.16 -22.36
CA ILE A 824 19.57 -29.33 -21.38
C ILE A 824 20.40 -28.10 -20.98
N ALA A 825 21.68 -28.29 -20.68
CA ALA A 825 22.53 -27.20 -20.23
C ALA A 825 22.79 -26.17 -21.33
N VAL A 826 23.00 -26.62 -22.57
CA VAL A 826 23.11 -25.74 -23.75
C VAL A 826 21.82 -24.97 -23.98
N ALA A 827 20.66 -25.65 -23.99
CA ALA A 827 19.36 -25.01 -24.18
C ALA A 827 19.08 -23.94 -23.12
N ARG A 828 19.33 -24.24 -21.84
CA ARG A 828 19.16 -23.27 -20.74
C ARG A 828 20.11 -22.09 -20.87
N PHE A 829 21.38 -22.35 -21.19
CA PHE A 829 22.37 -21.30 -21.39
C PHE A 829 21.95 -20.35 -22.51
N THR A 830 21.66 -20.87 -23.70
CA THR A 830 21.33 -20.03 -24.86
C THR A 830 19.98 -19.35 -24.71
N ARG A 831 18.97 -20.01 -24.13
CA ARG A 831 17.66 -19.39 -23.85
C ARG A 831 17.79 -18.22 -22.88
N THR A 832 18.48 -18.43 -21.76
CA THR A 832 18.59 -17.43 -20.69
C THR A 832 19.39 -16.23 -21.17
N LEU A 833 20.57 -16.47 -21.78
CA LEU A 833 21.41 -15.41 -22.29
C LEU A 833 20.74 -14.65 -23.45
N GLY A 834 20.11 -15.37 -24.39
CA GLY A 834 19.38 -14.77 -25.51
C GLY A 834 18.20 -13.90 -25.05
N THR A 835 17.47 -14.34 -24.01
CA THR A 835 16.37 -13.56 -23.43
C THR A 835 16.88 -12.29 -22.73
N LEU A 836 17.99 -12.39 -21.99
CA LEU A 836 18.58 -11.25 -21.28
C LEU A 836 19.13 -10.21 -22.26
N ILE A 837 19.91 -10.63 -23.26
CA ILE A 837 20.47 -9.71 -24.27
C ILE A 837 19.36 -9.04 -25.09
N ALA A 838 18.36 -9.82 -25.53
CA ALA A 838 17.21 -9.25 -26.24
C ALA A 838 16.46 -8.20 -25.38
N SER A 839 16.59 -8.27 -24.05
CA SER A 839 15.92 -7.36 -23.08
C SER A 839 16.82 -6.17 -22.72
N GLY A 840 17.93 -5.96 -23.42
CA GLY A 840 18.84 -4.85 -23.17
C GLY A 840 19.79 -5.05 -21.99
N VAL A 841 19.85 -6.25 -21.40
CA VAL A 841 20.79 -6.56 -20.31
C VAL A 841 22.21 -6.61 -20.89
N PRO A 842 23.19 -5.88 -20.31
CA PRO A 842 24.57 -5.94 -20.74
C PRO A 842 25.11 -7.37 -20.73
N ILE A 843 25.84 -7.77 -21.78
CA ILE A 843 26.30 -9.16 -21.97
C ILE A 843 27.09 -9.70 -20.77
N LEU A 844 27.92 -8.87 -20.12
CA LEU A 844 28.71 -9.28 -18.95
C LEU A 844 27.83 -9.66 -17.76
N GLU A 845 26.75 -8.91 -17.55
CA GLU A 845 25.76 -9.19 -16.51
C GLU A 845 24.87 -10.37 -16.89
N GLY A 846 24.48 -10.45 -18.17
CA GLY A 846 23.77 -11.59 -18.74
C GLY A 846 24.52 -12.91 -18.56
N LEU A 847 25.84 -12.92 -18.77
CA LEU A 847 26.69 -14.10 -18.55
C LEU A 847 26.78 -14.49 -17.07
N LEU A 848 26.86 -13.53 -16.15
CA LEU A 848 26.85 -13.79 -14.71
C LEU A 848 25.54 -14.46 -14.25
N ILE A 849 24.41 -13.93 -14.71
CA ILE A 849 23.08 -14.46 -14.37
C ILE A 849 22.92 -15.87 -14.97
N THR A 850 23.31 -16.02 -16.24
CA THR A 850 23.17 -17.28 -16.98
C THR A 850 24.06 -18.40 -16.40
N ALA A 851 25.27 -18.06 -15.93
CA ALA A 851 26.19 -19.03 -15.33
C ALA A 851 25.51 -19.81 -14.19
N ARG A 852 24.81 -19.09 -13.30
CA ARG A 852 24.08 -19.67 -12.15
C ARG A 852 22.81 -20.42 -12.56
N ALA A 853 22.17 -20.04 -13.67
CA ALA A 853 20.94 -20.67 -14.16
C ALA A 853 21.18 -21.98 -14.94
N SER A 854 22.41 -22.23 -15.41
CA SER A 854 22.77 -23.41 -16.21
C SER A 854 22.50 -24.75 -15.50
N GLY A 855 22.53 -24.77 -14.17
CA GLY A 855 22.19 -25.94 -13.35
C GLY A 855 23.21 -27.08 -13.39
N ASN A 856 24.39 -26.84 -13.96
CA ASN A 856 25.52 -27.76 -13.98
C ASN A 856 26.82 -26.98 -13.77
N ARG A 857 27.63 -27.40 -12.81
CA ARG A 857 28.77 -26.63 -12.32
C ARG A 857 29.94 -26.56 -13.30
N VAL A 858 30.04 -27.54 -14.21
CA VAL A 858 31.02 -27.53 -15.31
C VAL A 858 30.65 -26.45 -16.34
N VAL A 859 29.36 -26.29 -16.62
CA VAL A 859 28.84 -25.27 -17.54
C VAL A 859 28.97 -23.88 -16.93
N GLU A 860 28.63 -23.73 -15.64
CA GLU A 860 28.82 -22.48 -14.90
C GLU A 860 30.28 -21.98 -14.98
N LYS A 861 31.26 -22.86 -14.77
CA LYS A 861 32.68 -22.52 -14.88
C LYS A 861 33.07 -22.09 -16.29
N ALA A 862 32.55 -22.78 -17.32
CA ALA A 862 32.80 -22.43 -18.72
C ALA A 862 32.23 -21.06 -19.09
N VAL A 863 31.02 -20.75 -18.63
CA VAL A 863 30.37 -19.43 -18.84
C VAL A 863 31.11 -18.33 -18.09
N MET A 864 31.56 -18.58 -16.87
CA MET A 864 32.37 -17.63 -16.09
C MET A 864 33.73 -17.37 -16.75
N ALA A 865 34.39 -18.40 -17.30
CA ALA A 865 35.62 -18.22 -18.08
C ALA A 865 35.34 -17.37 -19.32
N ALA A 866 34.20 -17.58 -19.99
CA ALA A 866 33.79 -16.79 -21.14
C ALA A 866 33.55 -15.31 -20.77
N ARG A 867 32.93 -15.04 -19.62
CA ARG A 867 32.77 -13.68 -19.10
C ARG A 867 34.12 -12.99 -18.85
N THR A 868 35.08 -13.67 -18.22
CA THR A 868 36.42 -13.11 -17.96
C THR A 868 37.12 -12.76 -19.28
N HIS A 869 36.97 -13.59 -20.31
CA HIS A 869 37.55 -13.35 -21.63
C HIS A 869 36.91 -12.14 -22.33
N VAL A 870 35.58 -12.02 -22.29
CA VAL A 870 34.87 -10.84 -22.85
C VAL A 870 35.21 -9.56 -22.09
N THR A 871 35.42 -9.64 -20.77
CA THR A 871 35.89 -8.49 -19.96
C THR A 871 37.28 -8.03 -20.37
N ALA A 872 38.13 -8.95 -20.83
CA ALA A 872 39.46 -8.67 -21.37
C ALA A 872 39.46 -8.19 -22.84
N GLY A 873 38.28 -7.99 -23.44
CA GLY A 873 38.12 -7.54 -24.84
C GLY A 873 38.13 -8.65 -25.89
N GLY A 874 38.09 -9.92 -25.48
CA GLY A 874 37.98 -11.07 -26.40
C GLY A 874 36.54 -11.43 -26.76
N THR A 875 36.36 -12.41 -27.65
CA THR A 875 35.03 -12.93 -28.06
C THR A 875 34.45 -13.92 -27.05
N LEU A 876 33.13 -14.13 -27.10
CA LEU A 876 32.40 -15.15 -26.32
C LEU A 876 32.63 -16.56 -26.86
N ALA A 877 32.69 -16.71 -28.19
CA ALA A 877 32.78 -18.03 -28.83
C ALA A 877 34.09 -18.79 -28.50
N GLU A 878 35.20 -18.06 -28.39
CA GLU A 878 36.55 -18.62 -28.23
C GLU A 878 36.76 -19.44 -26.93
N PRO A 879 36.45 -18.92 -25.74
CA PRO A 879 36.50 -19.70 -24.50
C PRO A 879 35.51 -20.88 -24.50
N LEU A 880 34.34 -20.73 -25.12
CA LEU A 880 33.34 -21.80 -25.21
C LEU A 880 33.82 -22.98 -26.08
N LYS A 881 34.63 -22.71 -27.12
CA LYS A 881 35.23 -23.73 -28.00
C LYS A 881 36.13 -24.70 -27.25
N THR A 882 36.80 -24.25 -26.18
CA THR A 882 37.73 -25.06 -25.40
C THR A 882 37.03 -26.06 -24.46
N THR A 883 35.71 -25.94 -24.30
CA THR A 883 34.93 -26.75 -23.36
C THR A 883 34.18 -27.87 -24.09
N PRO A 884 34.22 -29.14 -23.61
CA PRO A 884 33.55 -30.28 -24.27
C PRO A 884 32.00 -30.25 -24.18
N VAL A 885 31.43 -29.23 -23.53
CA VAL A 885 29.99 -29.08 -23.31
C VAL A 885 29.30 -28.50 -24.55
N PHE A 886 29.91 -27.52 -25.21
CA PHE A 886 29.28 -26.77 -26.30
C PHE A 886 29.64 -27.40 -27.66
N PRO A 887 28.66 -27.89 -28.45
CA PRO A 887 28.93 -28.45 -29.76
C PRO A 887 29.46 -27.40 -30.74
N ALA A 888 30.25 -27.81 -31.73
CA ALA A 888 30.88 -26.91 -32.69
C ALA A 888 29.87 -25.99 -33.41
N MET A 889 28.69 -26.50 -33.74
CA MET A 889 27.61 -25.72 -34.35
C MET A 889 27.15 -24.55 -33.45
N VAL A 890 27.03 -24.77 -32.14
CA VAL A 890 26.61 -23.75 -31.16
C VAL A 890 27.65 -22.64 -31.09
N VAL A 891 28.92 -23.01 -30.97
CA VAL A 891 30.05 -22.06 -30.94
C VAL A 891 30.10 -21.24 -32.23
N HIS A 892 29.86 -21.89 -33.38
CA HIS A 892 29.86 -21.23 -34.68
C HIS A 892 28.68 -20.24 -34.81
N MET A 893 27.47 -20.63 -34.42
CA MET A 893 26.31 -19.73 -34.45
C MET A 893 26.46 -18.54 -33.49
N ILE A 894 27.07 -18.74 -32.31
CA ILE A 894 27.42 -17.65 -31.39
C ILE A 894 28.41 -16.69 -32.06
N SER A 895 29.48 -17.21 -32.67
CA SER A 895 30.46 -16.39 -33.40
C SER A 895 29.84 -15.60 -34.55
N VAL A 896 28.92 -16.22 -35.32
CA VAL A 896 28.16 -15.52 -36.37
C VAL A 896 27.30 -14.42 -35.77
N GLY A 897 26.62 -14.68 -34.65
CA GLY A 897 25.82 -13.69 -33.93
C GLY A 897 26.65 -12.52 -33.40
N GLU A 898 27.85 -12.77 -32.88
CA GLU A 898 28.78 -11.73 -32.43
C GLU A 898 29.24 -10.84 -33.59
N ASN A 899 29.64 -11.45 -34.71
CA ASN A 899 30.14 -10.72 -35.88
C ASN A 899 29.04 -9.92 -36.60
N THR A 900 27.80 -10.39 -36.55
CA THR A 900 26.65 -9.74 -37.22
C THR A 900 25.87 -8.80 -36.30
N GLY A 901 26.20 -8.75 -35.01
CA GLY A 901 25.44 -8.00 -34.01
C GLY A 901 24.08 -8.60 -33.66
N ALA A 902 23.72 -9.77 -34.20
CA ALA A 902 22.44 -10.46 -34.00
C ALA A 902 22.56 -11.64 -33.03
N LEU A 903 23.32 -11.46 -31.96
CA LEU A 903 23.66 -12.52 -31.00
C LEU A 903 22.42 -13.08 -30.28
N ASP A 904 21.47 -12.22 -29.93
CA ASP A 904 20.20 -12.60 -29.29
C ASP A 904 19.34 -13.50 -30.20
N ALA A 905 19.21 -13.17 -31.48
CA ALA A 905 18.46 -13.95 -32.45
C ALA A 905 19.10 -15.33 -32.68
N MET A 906 20.43 -15.39 -32.76
CA MET A 906 21.17 -16.66 -32.90
C MET A 906 21.03 -17.53 -31.65
N LEU A 907 21.17 -16.96 -30.45
CA LEU A 907 21.02 -17.68 -29.19
C LEU A 907 19.60 -18.27 -29.03
N ASN A 908 18.56 -17.53 -29.40
CA ASN A 908 17.18 -18.02 -29.34
C ASN A 908 16.92 -19.18 -30.33
N LYS A 909 17.44 -19.10 -31.56
CA LYS A 909 17.34 -20.21 -32.53
C LYS A 909 18.06 -21.46 -32.04
N ILE A 910 19.25 -21.32 -31.44
CA ILE A 910 19.96 -22.45 -30.83
C ILE A 910 19.10 -23.03 -29.70
N ALA A 911 18.52 -22.19 -28.85
CA ALA A 911 17.68 -22.64 -27.75
C ALA A 911 16.47 -23.45 -28.22
N ASP A 912 15.75 -22.98 -29.25
CA ASP A 912 14.59 -23.70 -29.80
C ASP A 912 14.99 -25.07 -30.35
N PHE A 913 16.07 -25.15 -31.14
CA PHE A 913 16.59 -26.42 -31.66
C PHE A 913 16.96 -27.42 -30.54
N TYR A 914 17.66 -26.97 -29.50
CA TYR A 914 18.06 -27.85 -28.41
C TYR A 914 16.91 -28.21 -27.47
N ASP A 915 15.89 -27.37 -27.32
CA ASP A 915 14.67 -27.72 -26.57
C ASP A 915 13.95 -28.91 -27.25
N ASP A 916 13.81 -28.88 -28.57
CA ASP A 916 13.21 -29.99 -29.34
C ASP A 916 14.05 -31.28 -29.22
N GLU A 917 15.38 -31.16 -29.29
CA GLU A 917 16.31 -32.28 -29.11
C GLU A 917 16.28 -32.86 -27.68
N VAL A 918 15.99 -32.04 -26.66
CA VAL A 918 15.78 -32.49 -25.28
C VAL A 918 14.48 -33.27 -25.19
N ASP A 919 13.39 -32.76 -25.76
CA ASP A 919 12.09 -33.44 -25.76
C ASP A 919 12.18 -34.82 -26.43
N ALA A 920 12.85 -34.90 -27.59
CA ALA A 920 13.10 -36.16 -28.28
C ALA A 920 13.95 -37.14 -27.43
N ALA A 921 15.00 -36.64 -26.77
CA ALA A 921 15.87 -37.47 -25.93
C ALA A 921 15.16 -37.99 -24.67
N VAL A 922 14.29 -37.19 -24.04
CA VAL A 922 13.47 -37.61 -22.88
C VAL A 922 12.47 -38.69 -23.29
N ALA A 923 11.81 -38.53 -24.45
CA ALA A 923 10.89 -39.54 -24.98
C ALA A 923 11.62 -40.85 -25.28
N ALA A 924 12.78 -40.79 -25.93
CA ALA A 924 13.60 -41.96 -26.22
C ALA A 924 14.06 -42.69 -24.95
N LEU A 925 14.53 -41.94 -23.93
CA LEU A 925 14.92 -42.52 -22.64
C LEU A 925 13.75 -43.25 -21.96
N THR A 926 12.56 -42.65 -22.00
CA THR A 926 11.34 -43.23 -21.43
C THR A 926 10.96 -44.55 -22.13
N SER A 927 11.07 -44.58 -23.46
CA SER A 927 10.80 -45.79 -24.25
C SER A 927 11.78 -46.94 -23.99
N LEU A 928 13.04 -46.65 -23.63
CA LEU A 928 14.04 -47.66 -23.29
C LEU A 928 13.88 -48.25 -21.89
N LEU A 929 13.31 -47.48 -20.95
CA LEU A 929 13.12 -47.94 -19.57
C LEU A 929 12.11 -49.09 -19.48
N GLU A 930 11.07 -49.10 -20.32
CA GLU A 930 10.02 -50.11 -20.26
C GLU A 930 10.53 -51.54 -20.58
N PRO A 931 11.23 -51.80 -21.70
CA PRO A 931 11.86 -53.09 -21.95
C PRO A 931 12.86 -53.49 -20.86
N MET A 932 13.69 -52.54 -20.38
CA MET A 932 14.65 -52.81 -19.31
C MET A 932 13.97 -53.27 -18.02
N MET A 933 12.85 -52.63 -17.67
CA MET A 933 12.08 -52.99 -16.48
C MET A 933 11.38 -54.35 -16.62
N ILE A 934 10.84 -54.67 -17.80
CA ILE A 934 10.24 -55.97 -18.08
C ILE A 934 11.29 -57.09 -17.95
N VAL A 935 12.48 -56.88 -18.55
CA VAL A 935 13.61 -57.82 -18.42
C VAL A 935 14.03 -57.96 -16.96
N PHE A 936 14.18 -56.86 -16.23
CA PHE A 936 14.54 -56.88 -14.80
C PHE A 936 13.52 -57.65 -13.95
N LEU A 937 12.23 -57.37 -14.14
CA LEU A 937 11.13 -58.03 -13.42
C LEU A 937 11.09 -59.53 -13.76
N GLY A 938 11.17 -59.87 -15.05
CA GLY A 938 11.16 -61.25 -15.53
C GLY A 938 12.33 -62.07 -14.99
N VAL A 939 13.55 -61.51 -15.00
CA VAL A 939 14.74 -62.17 -14.46
C VAL A 939 14.64 -62.32 -12.93
N SER A 940 14.19 -61.28 -12.23
CA SER A 940 14.10 -61.29 -10.76
C SER A 940 13.04 -62.26 -10.26
N VAL A 941 11.80 -62.16 -10.76
CA VAL A 941 10.69 -63.03 -10.36
C VAL A 941 10.90 -64.45 -10.87
N GLY A 942 11.30 -64.61 -12.13
CA GLY A 942 11.60 -65.92 -12.71
C GLY A 942 12.73 -66.62 -11.97
N GLY A 943 13.79 -65.91 -11.59
CA GLY A 943 14.89 -66.45 -10.78
C GLY A 943 14.43 -66.95 -9.41
N ILE A 944 13.55 -66.21 -8.72
CA ILE A 944 12.97 -66.62 -7.44
C ILE A 944 12.10 -67.87 -7.63
N VAL A 945 11.22 -67.89 -8.64
CA VAL A 945 10.35 -69.03 -8.93
C VAL A 945 11.18 -70.28 -9.27
N ILE A 946 12.18 -70.18 -10.14
CA ILE A 946 13.08 -71.29 -10.47
C ILE A 946 13.77 -71.82 -9.20
N ALA A 947 14.28 -70.92 -8.35
CA ALA A 947 14.92 -71.30 -7.09
C ALA A 947 13.97 -72.02 -6.13
N MET A 948 12.66 -71.71 -6.18
CA MET A 948 11.62 -72.38 -5.37
C MET A 948 11.22 -73.76 -5.92
N TYR A 949 11.12 -73.93 -7.24
CA TYR A 949 10.65 -75.17 -7.86
C TYR A 949 11.74 -76.23 -8.03
N LEU A 950 13.01 -75.83 -8.16
CA LEU A 950 14.13 -76.76 -8.38
C LEU A 950 14.28 -77.86 -7.30
N PRO A 951 14.11 -77.57 -5.98
CA PRO A 951 14.10 -78.61 -4.95
C PRO A 951 12.91 -79.57 -5.08
N ILE A 952 11.74 -79.08 -5.51
CA ILE A 952 10.53 -79.90 -5.68
C ILE A 952 10.77 -80.95 -6.77
N PHE A 953 11.32 -80.54 -7.92
CA PHE A 953 11.65 -81.48 -9.00
C PHE A 953 12.67 -82.54 -8.58
N LYS A 954 13.70 -82.15 -7.81
CA LYS A 954 14.67 -83.11 -7.26
C LYS A 954 14.03 -84.10 -6.28
N MET A 955 13.04 -83.67 -5.50
CA MET A 955 12.31 -84.58 -4.59
C MET A 955 11.43 -85.57 -5.35
N VAL A 956 10.75 -85.15 -6.42
CA VAL A 956 9.96 -86.07 -7.27
C VAL A 956 10.84 -87.16 -7.88
N THR A 957 12.10 -86.86 -8.20
CA THR A 957 13.07 -87.87 -8.67
C THR A 957 13.65 -88.76 -7.56
N LEU A 958 13.51 -88.39 -6.28
CA LEU A 958 13.94 -89.18 -5.11
C LEU A 958 12.83 -90.08 -4.54
N ILE A 959 11.56 -89.82 -4.89
CA ILE A 959 10.38 -90.61 -4.47
C ILE A 959 10.09 -91.78 -5.45
N LYS A 960 10.78 -91.83 -6.58
CA LYS A 960 10.93 -93.04 -7.39
C LYS A 960 12.17 -93.78 -6.95
#